data_AF-A0A399EVA3-F1
#
_entry.id   AF-A0A399EVA3-F1
#
_cell.length_a   1.000
_cell.length_b   1.000
_cell.length_c   1.000
_cell.angle_alpha   90.00
_cell.angle_beta   90.00
_cell.angle_gamma   90.00
#
_symmetry.space_group_name_H-M   'P 1'
#
loop_
_entity.id
_entity.type
_entity.pdbx_description
1 polymer ?
#
loop_
_entity_poly.entity_id
_entity_poly.type
_entity_poly.pdbx_seq_one_letter_code
_entity_poly.pdbx_strand_id
1 'polypeptide(L)'
;MHRRLYLGLIVLLAACTKPPTNTPIDVKWSQWSGRPTQPGQEVTIPQGTSVLLDESPPPLRGLTIDGALVFDRKDLTLQADWVMVHGRLEVGTEDNPFTHKAEIVLTSNNPADNVMNMGAKVLGVMGAGALELHGRPYASSWTRLGATAAKGATEIVLEKAVDWPVGAEIVIASTDHYGWQAGVDPAKPRSERAIIKAVNGPRITLEAPLSYGHYGAGADGIPEFAEVGLLSRNVVVRSDEKARDSSSAAYQVGGHLMVMGGSARLSWVELRNMGQKGKFGRYPLHFHQIGDAGAGSYLRSSSIRESFNRCLVIHGTNRLRVEGNVAFDTFGHCYFLEEGSETDNVLSGNLAVLVRALKDDQRLIPSDSNPAGFWITHPANRLTGNAVAEAGTGYWYALPKRPIPFGRANQDLTWMNDIRPRTTALGEFSANVAHSVQNDGLNVDRSHDSRLCPGDADRNACKDHKLADLTDGVTTVYNPRTDPKGSEGDDAKNPPVVADFKDFVAYKSGGRGVWLRGVNHRLSNPKLGDNAIGVTFASNKSYLEGGLIVGESANGTTRITGTWITGLVGFEHYDGHVGVEGTTFRKFSGTAQRDVYCNGVKTATLTVRNAAIGTLRWTSFGLTGQNYVKNVKIEPGNTAVTYDPPPDPCFTASGRDPHDGYRTAVFYDADGSVTGSAGKSVVVDNPFLLTPDCTARADWNAHVCGHLYGTLSISNDEPSPKPLAGNDLSSALTLTRDGGPSTRLWGMPNAFTYFEARLIANRPGTAHPFTYTAAFGTANRSAKLRVGYNLRALPDGTFPQGSAGSFVRVALPVPSGDVWIYRNYYFSEKNNKTTRVATLAELDADTTGKVYYREGDTVYLKLSLTQADLEGKRSASVNYHVCTTLECK
;
A
#
# COMPACT_ATOMS: atom_id res chain seq x y z
N MET A 1 -12.36 44.30 43.08
CA MET A 1 -12.50 43.77 44.45
C MET A 1 -12.10 42.31 44.48
N HIS A 2 -11.22 41.95 45.40
CA HIS A 2 -10.65 40.62 45.59
C HIS A 2 -11.68 39.55 45.95
N ARG A 3 -11.46 38.30 45.48
CA ARG A 3 -11.15 37.15 46.36
C ARG A 3 -10.72 35.91 45.58
N ARG A 4 -9.56 35.39 45.99
CA ARG A 4 -8.87 34.16 45.58
C ARG A 4 -9.57 32.92 46.15
N LEU A 5 -9.46 31.76 45.49
CA LEU A 5 -9.24 30.47 46.18
C LEU A 5 -8.69 29.39 45.22
N TYR A 6 -7.42 29.04 45.47
CA TYR A 6 -6.65 27.80 45.23
C TYR A 6 -6.64 27.08 43.87
N LEU A 7 -5.55 27.34 43.13
CA LEU A 7 -4.97 26.49 42.10
C LEU A 7 -3.99 25.51 42.79
N GLY A 8 -4.24 24.21 42.67
CA GLY A 8 -3.28 23.15 43.02
C GLY A 8 -2.88 22.42 41.75
N LEU A 9 -2.03 23.05 40.93
CA LEU A 9 -1.47 22.44 39.72
C LEU A 9 -0.08 21.87 40.08
N ILE A 10 -0.01 20.57 40.35
CA ILE A 10 1.27 19.85 40.36
C ILE A 10 1.67 19.69 38.89
N VAL A 11 2.47 20.63 38.40
CA VAL A 11 3.21 20.48 37.15
C VAL A 11 4.41 19.58 37.46
N LEU A 12 4.29 18.29 37.18
CA LEU A 12 5.46 17.43 36.98
C LEU A 12 6.12 17.89 35.67
N LEU A 13 7.03 18.85 35.78
CA LEU A 13 8.07 19.05 34.79
C LEU A 13 8.92 17.77 34.77
N ALA A 14 8.63 16.87 33.83
CA ALA A 14 9.59 15.88 33.39
C ALA A 14 10.72 16.63 32.70
N ALA A 15 11.68 17.12 33.48
CA ALA A 15 12.94 17.59 32.95
C ALA A 15 13.57 16.42 32.20
N CYS A 16 13.80 16.59 30.88
CA CYS A 16 14.74 15.77 30.13
C CYS A 16 16.13 15.99 30.70
N THR A 17 16.45 15.35 31.83
CA THR A 17 17.83 15.18 32.26
C THR A 17 18.47 14.18 31.30
N LYS A 18 19.47 14.64 30.52
CA LYS A 18 20.34 13.75 29.74
C LYS A 18 20.87 12.70 30.73
N PRO A 19 20.68 11.38 30.50
CA PRO A 19 21.19 10.37 31.41
C PRO A 19 22.71 10.56 31.60
N PRO A 20 23.25 10.35 32.82
CA PRO A 20 24.66 10.55 33.09
C PRO A 20 25.52 9.76 32.10
N THR A 21 26.54 10.42 31.54
CA THR A 21 27.35 9.90 30.43
C THR A 21 28.29 8.76 30.81
N ASN A 22 28.53 8.55 32.11
CA ASN A 22 29.29 7.42 32.66
C ASN A 22 28.52 6.82 33.84
N THR A 23 28.17 5.54 33.77
CA THR A 23 27.72 4.79 34.96
C THR A 23 28.91 4.59 35.89
N PRO A 24 28.84 5.03 37.16
CA PRO A 24 29.87 4.72 38.15
C PRO A 24 30.05 3.20 38.25
N ILE A 25 31.30 2.73 38.27
CA ILE A 25 31.63 1.31 38.39
C ILE A 25 32.01 1.01 39.83
N ASP A 26 31.35 0.03 40.44
CA ASP A 26 31.64 -0.40 41.80
C ASP A 26 32.73 -1.48 41.83
N VAL A 27 32.72 -2.40 40.86
CA VAL A 27 33.61 -3.56 40.85
C VAL A 27 33.86 -4.08 39.42
N LYS A 28 35.03 -4.68 39.20
CA LYS A 28 35.35 -5.41 37.96
C LYS A 28 34.75 -6.81 37.99
N TRP A 29 34.30 -7.33 36.86
CA TRP A 29 33.77 -8.68 36.73
C TRP A 29 34.76 -9.74 37.22
N SER A 30 36.04 -9.61 36.86
CA SER A 30 37.13 -10.50 37.29
C SER A 30 37.36 -10.52 38.81
N GLN A 31 36.93 -9.48 39.52
CA GLN A 31 37.12 -9.28 40.97
C GLN A 31 35.81 -9.41 41.76
N TRP A 32 34.67 -9.48 41.08
CA TRP A 32 33.37 -9.52 41.72
C TRP A 32 33.11 -10.91 42.30
N SER A 33 32.78 -10.98 43.59
CA SER A 33 32.51 -12.25 44.29
C SER A 33 31.29 -12.99 43.75
N GLY A 34 30.38 -12.29 43.05
CA GLY A 34 29.21 -12.88 42.37
C GLY A 34 29.49 -13.44 40.98
N ARG A 35 30.74 -13.40 40.49
CA ARG A 35 31.09 -13.90 39.16
C ARG A 35 30.92 -15.43 39.06
N PRO A 36 30.55 -15.95 37.88
CA PRO A 36 30.45 -17.40 37.65
C PRO A 36 31.82 -18.06 37.72
N THR A 37 31.89 -19.27 38.26
CA THR A 37 33.10 -20.10 38.34
C THR A 37 33.13 -21.22 37.32
N GLN A 38 31.98 -21.57 36.72
CA GLN A 38 31.84 -22.63 35.72
C GLN A 38 30.78 -22.27 34.66
N PRO A 39 30.86 -22.82 33.44
CA PRO A 39 29.81 -22.67 32.44
C PRO A 39 28.44 -23.18 32.93
N GLY A 40 27.36 -22.59 32.42
CA GLY A 40 25.99 -22.99 32.72
C GLY A 40 25.43 -22.47 34.04
N GLN A 41 26.12 -21.54 34.71
CA GLN A 41 25.60 -20.86 35.91
C GLN A 41 24.67 -19.70 35.53
N GLU A 42 23.66 -19.46 36.36
CA GLU A 42 22.84 -18.24 36.33
C GLU A 42 23.45 -17.18 37.24
N VAL A 43 23.49 -15.94 36.77
CA VAL A 43 24.14 -14.82 37.45
C VAL A 43 23.15 -13.66 37.58
N THR A 44 23.07 -13.06 38.77
CA THR A 44 22.28 -11.84 39.01
C THR A 44 23.18 -10.71 39.50
N ILE A 45 23.26 -9.61 38.75
CA ILE A 45 23.88 -8.37 39.21
C ILE A 45 22.81 -7.59 39.99
N PRO A 46 22.92 -7.49 41.32
CA PRO A 46 21.86 -6.94 42.15
C PRO A 46 21.72 -5.43 41.97
N GLN A 47 20.54 -4.91 42.31
CA GLN A 47 20.27 -3.48 42.33
C GLN A 47 21.31 -2.74 43.19
N GLY A 48 21.76 -1.58 42.69
CA GLY A 48 22.77 -0.77 43.37
C GLY A 48 24.22 -1.27 43.20
N THR A 49 24.44 -2.33 42.41
CA THR A 49 25.79 -2.77 42.01
C THR A 49 26.02 -2.53 40.52
N SER A 50 27.13 -1.88 40.19
CA SER A 50 27.58 -1.64 38.81
C SER A 50 28.87 -2.40 38.53
N VAL A 51 28.81 -3.39 37.64
CA VAL A 51 29.92 -4.27 37.30
C VAL A 51 30.52 -3.88 35.95
N LEU A 52 31.84 -3.74 35.88
CA LEU A 52 32.58 -3.59 34.64
C LEU A 52 32.99 -4.96 34.10
N LEU A 53 32.47 -5.35 32.93
CA LEU A 53 32.85 -6.59 32.25
C LEU A 53 34.25 -6.45 31.66
N ASP A 54 35.26 -6.89 32.41
CA ASP A 54 36.68 -6.80 32.04
C ASP A 54 37.29 -8.15 31.62
N GLU A 55 36.50 -9.20 31.48
CA GLU A 55 36.90 -10.45 30.86
C GLU A 55 35.67 -11.10 30.21
N SER A 56 35.87 -11.93 29.18
CA SER A 56 34.77 -12.71 28.62
C SER A 56 34.39 -13.82 29.60
N PRO A 57 33.15 -13.86 30.11
CA PRO A 57 32.76 -14.87 31.08
C PRO A 57 32.68 -16.24 30.42
N PRO A 58 32.78 -17.34 31.19
CA PRO A 58 32.36 -18.64 30.70
C PRO A 58 30.88 -18.58 30.25
N PRO A 59 30.44 -19.41 29.28
CA PRO A 59 29.05 -19.39 28.81
C PRO A 59 28.05 -19.55 29.95
N LEU A 60 27.09 -18.63 30.06
CA LEU A 60 26.13 -18.59 31.15
C LEU A 60 24.83 -19.32 30.80
N ARG A 61 24.17 -19.88 31.80
CA ARG A 61 22.75 -20.29 31.64
C ARG A 61 21.82 -19.08 31.67
N GLY A 62 22.17 -18.02 32.38
CA GLY A 62 21.31 -16.85 32.47
C GLY A 62 22.02 -15.67 33.10
N LEU A 63 21.65 -14.47 32.68
CA LEU A 63 22.16 -13.24 33.25
C LEU A 63 21.01 -12.27 33.54
N THR A 64 20.74 -12.00 34.81
CA THR A 64 19.81 -10.96 35.26
C THR A 64 20.60 -9.74 35.71
N ILE A 65 20.24 -8.57 35.20
CA ILE A 65 20.91 -7.30 35.50
C ILE A 65 19.90 -6.36 36.16
N ASP A 66 19.85 -6.36 37.49
CA ASP A 66 19.05 -5.42 38.28
C ASP A 66 19.81 -4.12 38.60
N GLY A 67 21.14 -4.22 38.68
CA GLY A 67 22.07 -3.09 38.79
C GLY A 67 22.55 -2.61 37.42
N ALA A 68 23.86 -2.63 37.18
CA ALA A 68 24.42 -2.32 35.87
C ALA A 68 25.54 -3.28 35.45
N LEU A 69 25.58 -3.61 34.16
CA LEU A 69 26.73 -4.25 33.51
C LEU A 69 27.25 -3.32 32.41
N VAL A 70 28.52 -2.95 32.49
CA VAL A 70 29.17 -2.05 31.53
C VAL A 70 30.35 -2.78 30.89
N PHE A 71 30.43 -2.83 29.56
CA PHE A 71 31.55 -3.46 28.87
C PHE A 71 32.83 -2.61 28.99
N ASP A 72 33.93 -3.23 29.38
CA ASP A 72 35.26 -2.61 29.33
C ASP A 72 35.68 -2.37 27.87
N ARG A 73 36.57 -1.41 27.66
CA ARG A 73 37.00 -0.97 26.30
C ARG A 73 38.05 -1.92 25.73
N LYS A 74 37.62 -3.14 25.41
CA LYS A 74 38.42 -4.19 24.76
C LYS A 74 37.53 -5.24 24.09
N ASP A 75 38.16 -6.17 23.40
CA ASP A 75 37.44 -7.25 22.71
C ASP A 75 36.84 -8.22 23.75
N LEU A 76 35.51 -8.36 23.74
CA LEU A 76 34.74 -9.12 24.74
C LEU A 76 33.58 -9.89 24.11
N THR A 77 33.34 -11.09 24.62
CA THR A 77 32.19 -11.93 24.26
C THR A 77 31.42 -12.32 25.51
N LEU A 78 30.13 -12.00 25.54
CA LEU A 78 29.16 -12.47 26.54
C LEU A 78 28.30 -13.55 25.90
N GLN A 79 28.40 -14.78 26.38
CA GLN A 79 27.55 -15.89 25.94
C GLN A 79 26.56 -16.23 27.05
N ALA A 80 25.28 -16.28 26.72
CA ALA A 80 24.23 -16.66 27.67
C ALA A 80 23.04 -17.29 26.96
N ASP A 81 22.34 -18.22 27.59
CA ASP A 81 21.08 -18.72 27.04
C ASP A 81 19.99 -17.64 27.04
N TRP A 82 20.05 -16.69 27.98
CA TRP A 82 19.20 -15.49 28.03
C TRP A 82 19.87 -14.37 28.84
N VAL A 83 19.47 -13.12 28.55
CA VAL A 83 19.88 -11.92 29.29
C VAL A 83 18.63 -11.09 29.63
N MET A 84 18.44 -10.76 30.91
CA MET A 84 17.35 -9.92 31.40
C MET A 84 17.89 -8.60 31.95
N VAL A 85 17.42 -7.49 31.40
CA VAL A 85 17.84 -6.13 31.76
C VAL A 85 16.70 -5.44 32.50
N HIS A 86 16.82 -5.35 33.82
CA HIS A 86 15.92 -4.57 34.69
C HIS A 86 16.54 -3.22 35.10
N GLY A 87 17.87 -3.19 35.24
CA GLY A 87 18.70 -2.02 35.45
C GLY A 87 19.34 -1.56 34.14
N ARG A 88 20.66 -1.72 33.96
CA ARG A 88 21.35 -1.18 32.78
C ARG A 88 22.37 -2.13 32.16
N LEU A 89 22.29 -2.34 30.85
CA LEU A 89 23.32 -3.01 30.06
C LEU A 89 23.94 -1.99 29.10
N GLU A 90 25.24 -1.70 29.25
CA GLU A 90 25.98 -0.74 28.45
C GLU A 90 27.11 -1.39 27.65
N VAL A 91 27.05 -1.24 26.33
CA VAL A 91 28.17 -1.47 25.39
C VAL A 91 28.43 -0.16 24.66
N GLY A 92 29.23 0.70 25.29
CA GLY A 92 29.42 2.08 24.83
C GLY A 92 28.23 2.97 25.11
N THR A 93 28.39 4.27 24.86
CA THR A 93 27.31 5.26 24.94
C THR A 93 27.26 6.08 23.64
N GLU A 94 26.17 6.81 23.43
CA GLU A 94 26.04 7.72 22.28
C GLU A 94 27.18 8.75 22.21
N ASP A 95 27.58 9.30 23.36
CA ASP A 95 28.67 10.28 23.45
C ASP A 95 30.07 9.60 23.44
N ASN A 96 30.17 8.31 23.79
CA ASN A 96 31.41 7.53 23.79
C ASN A 96 31.19 6.11 23.21
N PRO A 97 31.08 5.97 21.88
CA PRO A 97 30.77 4.71 21.24
C PRO A 97 31.85 3.64 21.46
N PHE A 98 31.46 2.38 21.45
CA PHE A 98 32.35 1.24 21.60
C PHE A 98 33.18 1.07 20.32
N THR A 99 34.51 1.08 20.44
CA THR A 99 35.45 1.00 19.30
C THR A 99 36.12 -0.37 19.16
N HIS A 100 35.96 -1.24 20.16
CA HIS A 100 36.46 -2.62 20.18
C HIS A 100 35.39 -3.60 19.70
N LYS A 101 35.70 -4.90 19.69
CA LYS A 101 34.70 -5.93 19.35
C LYS A 101 33.90 -6.33 20.58
N ALA A 102 32.59 -6.16 20.55
CA ALA A 102 31.70 -6.68 21.59
C ALA A 102 30.70 -7.64 20.95
N GLU A 103 30.59 -8.84 21.50
CA GLU A 103 29.62 -9.83 21.02
C GLU A 103 28.75 -10.34 22.16
N ILE A 104 27.43 -10.29 21.96
CA ILE A 104 26.44 -10.96 22.81
C ILE A 104 25.87 -12.14 22.02
N VAL A 105 26.14 -13.35 22.48
CA VAL A 105 25.71 -14.60 21.82
C VAL A 105 24.62 -15.28 22.64
N LEU A 106 23.46 -15.49 22.02
CA LEU A 106 22.31 -16.15 22.65
C LEU A 106 22.27 -17.65 22.30
N THR A 107 22.57 -18.51 23.28
CA THR A 107 23.05 -19.89 23.05
C THR A 107 22.05 -21.02 23.31
N SER A 108 20.88 -20.78 23.91
CA SER A 108 19.99 -21.90 24.33
C SER A 108 19.68 -22.87 23.19
N ASN A 109 19.94 -24.16 23.42
CA ASN A 109 19.61 -25.25 22.49
C ASN A 109 18.31 -25.97 22.84
N ASN A 110 17.56 -25.46 23.82
CA ASN A 110 16.26 -25.95 24.19
C ASN A 110 15.17 -24.96 23.74
N PRO A 111 14.53 -25.17 22.58
CA PRO A 111 13.46 -24.30 22.10
C PRO A 111 12.24 -24.23 23.04
N ALA A 112 12.13 -25.15 24.01
CA ALA A 112 11.06 -25.15 25.00
C ALA A 112 11.36 -24.24 26.21
N ASP A 113 12.57 -23.68 26.33
CA ASP A 113 12.86 -22.70 27.38
C ASP A 113 11.85 -21.54 27.31
N ASN A 114 11.40 -21.09 28.48
CA ASN A 114 10.45 -20.00 28.59
C ASN A 114 10.86 -19.01 29.68
N VAL A 115 11.67 -18.03 29.29
CA VAL A 115 12.14 -16.99 30.21
C VAL A 115 11.07 -15.92 30.30
N MET A 116 10.35 -15.86 31.43
CA MET A 116 9.31 -14.87 31.71
C MET A 116 8.24 -14.73 30.61
N ASN A 117 7.77 -15.84 30.02
CA ASN A 117 6.83 -15.87 28.89
C ASN A 117 7.39 -15.33 27.55
N MET A 118 8.67 -15.00 27.51
CA MET A 118 9.36 -14.53 26.31
C MET A 118 10.08 -15.65 25.56
N GLY A 119 10.06 -16.90 26.04
CA GLY A 119 10.68 -18.03 25.31
C GLY A 119 12.20 -18.14 25.50
N ALA A 120 12.82 -18.93 24.63
CA ALA A 120 14.25 -19.20 24.61
C ALA A 120 15.06 -18.11 23.91
N LYS A 121 16.37 -18.02 24.21
CA LYS A 121 17.32 -17.10 23.54
C LYS A 121 16.86 -15.64 23.54
N VAL A 122 16.39 -15.14 24.69
CA VAL A 122 15.88 -13.77 24.83
C VAL A 122 16.96 -12.83 25.36
N LEU A 123 17.06 -11.64 24.77
CA LEU A 123 17.58 -10.43 25.43
C LEU A 123 16.39 -9.53 25.75
N GLY A 124 15.95 -9.55 27.00
CA GLY A 124 14.73 -8.88 27.45
C GLY A 124 15.03 -7.59 28.19
N VAL A 125 14.33 -6.51 27.86
CA VAL A 125 14.37 -5.24 28.60
C VAL A 125 13.03 -5.06 29.30
N MET A 126 13.06 -4.88 30.62
CA MET A 126 11.87 -4.88 31.46
C MET A 126 11.89 -3.77 32.52
N GLY A 127 10.71 -3.39 33.01
CA GLY A 127 10.59 -2.38 34.05
C GLY A 127 11.17 -1.04 33.62
N ALA A 128 12.13 -0.50 34.39
CA ALA A 128 12.87 0.72 34.08
C ALA A 128 14.20 0.44 33.34
N GLY A 129 14.37 -0.76 32.79
CA GLY A 129 15.60 -1.21 32.15
C GLY A 129 16.08 -0.29 31.02
N ALA A 130 17.40 -0.13 30.93
CA ALA A 130 18.06 0.64 29.87
C ALA A 130 19.06 -0.25 29.13
N LEU A 131 18.79 -0.47 27.84
CA LEU A 131 19.71 -1.14 26.93
C LEU A 131 20.42 -0.11 26.05
N GLU A 132 21.73 -0.02 26.21
CA GLU A 132 22.60 0.98 25.60
C GLU A 132 23.66 0.28 24.77
N LEU A 133 23.48 0.20 23.45
CA LEU A 133 24.42 -0.48 22.56
C LEU A 133 24.85 0.49 21.46
N HIS A 134 26.09 0.96 21.53
CA HIS A 134 26.62 1.97 20.63
C HIS A 134 27.94 1.49 20.03
N GLY A 135 27.91 1.03 18.79
CA GLY A 135 29.11 0.65 18.04
C GLY A 135 29.81 1.85 17.40
N ARG A 136 30.93 1.56 16.74
CA ARG A 136 31.76 2.56 16.07
C ARG A 136 30.97 3.23 14.93
N PRO A 137 30.85 4.57 14.92
CA PRO A 137 30.18 5.27 13.84
C PRO A 137 31.03 5.31 12.57
N TYR A 138 30.34 5.33 11.43
CA TYR A 138 30.87 5.58 10.09
C TYR A 138 30.12 6.76 9.46
N ALA A 139 30.62 7.30 8.36
CA ALA A 139 30.02 8.42 7.63
C ALA A 139 28.60 8.12 7.13
N SER A 140 28.33 6.87 6.75
CA SER A 140 26.99 6.37 6.41
C SER A 140 26.91 4.86 6.59
N SER A 141 25.73 4.33 6.89
CA SER A 141 25.46 2.90 6.97
C SER A 141 25.19 2.26 5.60
N TRP A 142 24.74 3.06 4.64
CA TRP A 142 24.55 2.67 3.24
C TRP A 142 24.63 3.89 2.32
N THR A 143 24.86 3.64 1.05
CA THR A 143 24.82 4.64 -0.03
C THR A 143 24.35 3.94 -1.31
N ARG A 144 24.58 4.53 -2.47
CA ARG A 144 24.25 3.97 -3.76
C ARG A 144 25.50 3.87 -4.62
N LEU A 145 25.44 3.05 -5.66
CA LEU A 145 26.41 3.13 -6.74
C LEU A 145 26.38 4.54 -7.37
N GLY A 146 27.55 5.09 -7.66
CA GLY A 146 27.75 6.30 -8.45
C GLY A 146 28.03 6.01 -9.92
N ALA A 147 28.28 4.74 -10.26
CA ALA A 147 28.40 4.25 -11.64
C ALA A 147 27.96 2.79 -11.72
N THR A 148 27.43 2.37 -12.86
CA THR A 148 27.05 0.98 -13.13
C THR A 148 28.24 0.04 -12.95
N ALA A 149 28.08 -0.99 -12.12
CA ALA A 149 29.03 -2.07 -11.93
C ALA A 149 28.66 -3.23 -12.86
N ALA A 150 29.54 -3.59 -13.78
CA ALA A 150 29.31 -4.71 -14.68
C ALA A 150 29.48 -6.06 -13.95
N LYS A 151 28.84 -7.10 -14.46
CA LYS A 151 29.14 -8.49 -14.06
C LYS A 151 30.63 -8.76 -14.19
N GLY A 152 31.21 -9.40 -13.18
CA GLY A 152 32.64 -9.71 -13.13
C GLY A 152 33.51 -8.58 -12.57
N ALA A 153 32.94 -7.40 -12.28
CA ALA A 153 33.70 -6.30 -11.70
C ALA A 153 34.22 -6.65 -10.30
N THR A 154 35.46 -6.26 -10.02
CA THR A 154 36.10 -6.33 -8.70
C THR A 154 36.27 -4.95 -8.07
N GLU A 155 35.81 -3.89 -8.74
CA GLU A 155 35.76 -2.54 -8.20
C GLU A 155 34.36 -1.96 -8.44
N ILE A 156 33.81 -1.32 -7.42
CA ILE A 156 32.57 -0.53 -7.51
C ILE A 156 32.85 0.93 -7.18
N VAL A 157 32.06 1.83 -7.76
CA VAL A 157 32.12 3.27 -7.50
C VAL A 157 30.83 3.67 -6.80
N LEU A 158 30.94 4.27 -5.62
CA LEU A 158 29.84 4.76 -4.82
C LEU A 158 29.52 6.23 -5.15
N GLU A 159 28.28 6.65 -4.92
CA GLU A 159 27.85 8.04 -5.06
C GLU A 159 28.55 8.94 -4.05
N LYS A 160 28.75 8.43 -2.83
CA LYS A 160 29.43 9.12 -1.72
C LYS A 160 30.63 8.29 -1.27
N ALA A 161 31.72 8.96 -0.94
CA ALA A 161 32.85 8.32 -0.28
C ALA A 161 32.43 7.78 1.10
N VAL A 162 33.03 6.67 1.49
CA VAL A 162 32.75 6.00 2.76
C VAL A 162 34.05 5.73 3.52
N ASP A 163 33.93 5.50 4.81
CA ASP A 163 35.01 5.18 5.75
C ASP A 163 34.85 3.76 6.32
N TRP A 164 34.17 2.87 5.59
CA TRP A 164 33.95 1.47 5.97
C TRP A 164 35.29 0.71 6.06
N PRO A 165 35.42 -0.23 7.01
CA PRO A 165 36.70 -0.91 7.22
C PRO A 165 36.96 -1.99 6.16
N VAL A 166 38.24 -2.16 5.80
CA VAL A 166 38.69 -3.31 5.01
C VAL A 166 38.37 -4.61 5.75
N GLY A 167 37.94 -5.62 5.01
CA GLY A 167 37.44 -6.89 5.54
C GLY A 167 35.98 -6.84 5.99
N ALA A 168 35.32 -5.68 5.97
CA ALA A 168 33.88 -5.61 6.22
C ALA A 168 33.08 -6.19 5.06
N GLU A 169 31.92 -6.71 5.42
CA GLU A 169 30.96 -7.22 4.47
C GLU A 169 29.91 -6.16 4.13
N ILE A 170 29.57 -6.10 2.85
CA ILE A 170 28.55 -5.23 2.27
C ILE A 170 27.51 -6.06 1.51
N VAL A 171 26.32 -5.49 1.33
CA VAL A 171 25.33 -5.94 0.35
C VAL A 171 25.26 -4.93 -0.79
N ILE A 172 25.10 -5.43 -2.02
CA ILE A 172 24.82 -4.64 -3.22
C ILE A 172 23.44 -5.09 -3.72
N ALA A 173 22.49 -4.17 -3.77
CA ALA A 173 21.10 -4.45 -4.15
C ALA A 173 20.97 -4.81 -5.64
N SER A 174 19.94 -5.59 -5.98
CA SER A 174 19.56 -5.87 -7.36
C SER A 174 19.03 -4.63 -8.06
N THR A 175 19.28 -4.48 -9.35
CA THR A 175 18.59 -3.51 -10.23
C THR A 175 17.84 -4.22 -11.35
N ASP A 176 17.47 -5.47 -11.09
CA ASP A 176 16.77 -6.36 -12.01
C ASP A 176 15.37 -6.66 -11.52
N HIS A 177 14.53 -7.17 -12.41
CA HIS A 177 13.24 -7.74 -12.02
C HIS A 177 13.41 -8.90 -11.02
N TYR A 178 12.40 -9.05 -10.16
CA TYR A 178 12.34 -10.05 -9.11
C TYR A 178 10.96 -10.67 -9.02
N GLY A 179 10.90 -11.96 -8.68
CA GLY A 179 9.66 -12.68 -8.43
C GLY A 179 8.91 -13.16 -9.68
N TRP A 180 8.02 -14.12 -9.47
CA TRP A 180 7.38 -14.89 -10.55
C TRP A 180 6.53 -14.03 -11.49
N GLN A 181 5.92 -12.97 -10.98
CA GLN A 181 5.14 -11.98 -11.73
C GLN A 181 5.97 -11.34 -12.83
N ALA A 182 7.26 -11.11 -12.58
CA ALA A 182 8.18 -10.58 -13.57
C ALA A 182 8.87 -11.66 -14.42
N GLY A 183 8.59 -12.94 -14.16
CA GLY A 183 9.24 -14.08 -14.82
C GLY A 183 10.58 -14.49 -14.20
N VAL A 184 10.88 -14.04 -12.97
CA VAL A 184 12.15 -14.32 -12.28
C VAL A 184 11.90 -15.22 -11.07
N ASP A 185 12.74 -16.25 -10.90
CA ASP A 185 12.67 -17.13 -9.73
C ASP A 185 13.12 -16.38 -8.46
N PRO A 186 12.23 -16.13 -7.47
CA PRO A 186 12.60 -15.46 -6.23
C PRO A 186 13.56 -16.30 -5.36
N ALA A 187 13.75 -17.59 -5.65
CA ALA A 187 14.80 -18.39 -5.04
C ALA A 187 16.21 -18.03 -5.55
N LYS A 188 16.31 -17.23 -6.63
CA LYS A 188 17.56 -16.77 -7.24
C LYS A 188 17.64 -15.24 -7.22
N PRO A 189 17.76 -14.62 -6.03
CA PRO A 189 17.96 -13.18 -5.93
C PRO A 189 19.26 -12.76 -6.62
N ARG A 190 19.30 -11.50 -7.06
CA ARG A 190 20.44 -10.87 -7.71
C ARG A 190 21.12 -9.82 -6.85
N SER A 191 20.63 -9.56 -5.63
CA SER A 191 21.47 -8.91 -4.63
C SER A 191 22.65 -9.82 -4.25
N GLU A 192 23.81 -9.21 -3.99
CA GLU A 192 25.04 -9.94 -3.70
C GLU A 192 25.73 -9.40 -2.45
N ARG A 193 26.36 -10.31 -1.70
CA ARG A 193 27.28 -9.98 -0.62
C ARG A 193 28.69 -9.86 -1.18
N ALA A 194 29.46 -8.91 -0.67
CA ALA A 194 30.87 -8.77 -1.03
C ALA A 194 31.71 -8.34 0.18
N ILE A 195 33.00 -8.70 0.16
CA ILE A 195 33.98 -8.30 1.17
C ILE A 195 34.84 -7.17 0.61
N ILE A 196 35.04 -6.12 1.41
CA ILE A 196 35.87 -4.96 1.06
C ILE A 196 37.35 -5.36 1.14
N LYS A 197 38.05 -5.33 0.01
CA LYS A 197 39.50 -5.49 -0.07
C LYS A 197 40.26 -4.18 0.12
N ALA A 198 39.73 -3.08 -0.40
CA ALA A 198 40.33 -1.75 -0.26
C ALA A 198 39.28 -0.64 -0.44
N VAL A 199 39.51 0.52 0.18
CA VAL A 199 38.69 1.73 0.05
C VAL A 199 39.59 2.90 -0.36
N ASN A 200 39.22 3.61 -1.43
CA ASN A 200 39.91 4.81 -1.91
C ASN A 200 38.88 5.85 -2.35
N GLY A 201 38.51 6.75 -1.44
CA GLY A 201 37.42 7.72 -1.67
C GLY A 201 36.10 7.00 -1.96
N PRO A 202 35.43 7.25 -3.10
CA PRO A 202 34.21 6.53 -3.49
C PRO A 202 34.46 5.16 -4.13
N ARG A 203 35.71 4.76 -4.39
CA ARG A 203 36.01 3.45 -4.99
C ARG A 203 36.21 2.39 -3.92
N ILE A 204 35.54 1.26 -4.09
CA ILE A 204 35.73 0.06 -3.26
C ILE A 204 36.20 -1.09 -4.14
N THR A 205 37.35 -1.66 -3.79
CA THR A 205 37.81 -2.93 -4.36
C THR A 205 37.22 -4.08 -3.56
N LEU A 206 36.68 -5.07 -4.25
CA LEU A 206 36.07 -6.28 -3.70
C LEU A 206 37.08 -7.43 -3.70
N GLU A 207 36.94 -8.36 -2.75
CA GLU A 207 37.78 -9.58 -2.71
C GLU A 207 37.47 -10.55 -3.85
N ALA A 208 36.22 -10.60 -4.29
CA ALA A 208 35.73 -11.48 -5.36
C ALA A 208 34.96 -10.66 -6.42
N PRO A 209 34.96 -11.11 -7.69
CA PRO A 209 34.18 -10.47 -8.75
C PRO A 209 32.66 -10.65 -8.54
N LEU A 210 31.87 -9.66 -8.96
CA LEU A 210 30.39 -9.71 -8.92
C LEU A 210 29.83 -10.76 -9.88
N SER A 211 28.78 -11.48 -9.47
CA SER A 211 28.10 -12.49 -10.30
C SER A 211 27.08 -11.87 -11.26
N TYR A 212 26.56 -10.69 -10.92
CA TYR A 212 25.56 -9.93 -11.65
C TYR A 212 26.05 -8.50 -11.95
N GLY A 213 25.37 -7.83 -12.89
CA GLY A 213 25.54 -6.40 -13.10
C GLY A 213 24.59 -5.62 -12.20
N HIS A 214 25.05 -4.49 -11.69
CA HIS A 214 24.27 -3.61 -10.82
C HIS A 214 24.28 -2.20 -11.42
N TYR A 215 23.10 -1.71 -11.79
CA TYR A 215 22.93 -0.41 -12.41
C TYR A 215 23.20 0.70 -11.39
N GLY A 216 23.83 1.78 -11.84
CA GLY A 216 24.28 2.87 -10.97
C GLY A 216 24.19 4.21 -11.69
N ALA A 217 23.11 4.44 -12.42
CA ALA A 217 22.94 5.63 -13.25
C ALA A 217 21.46 6.03 -13.40
N GLY A 218 21.23 7.26 -13.86
CA GLY A 218 19.90 7.70 -14.30
C GLY A 218 19.51 7.02 -15.61
N ALA A 219 18.56 6.08 -15.56
CA ALA A 219 18.01 5.42 -16.74
C ALA A 219 16.83 6.25 -17.27
N ASP A 220 17.08 7.07 -18.28
CA ASP A 220 16.07 7.96 -18.89
C ASP A 220 15.37 8.90 -17.90
N GLY A 221 16.07 9.29 -16.83
CA GLY A 221 15.54 10.16 -15.77
C GLY A 221 15.01 9.42 -14.54
N ILE A 222 14.88 8.09 -14.60
CA ILE A 222 14.61 7.23 -13.44
C ILE A 222 15.93 6.97 -12.70
N PRO A 223 16.01 7.23 -11.39
CA PRO A 223 17.24 7.02 -10.61
C PRO A 223 17.41 5.54 -10.24
N GLU A 224 17.88 4.74 -11.20
CA GLU A 224 18.12 3.30 -11.02
C GLU A 224 19.53 3.05 -10.46
N PHE A 225 19.71 3.34 -9.19
CA PHE A 225 21.00 3.15 -8.53
C PHE A 225 20.90 2.05 -7.49
N ALA A 226 21.68 0.98 -7.66
CA ALA A 226 21.79 -0.07 -6.66
C ALA A 226 22.25 0.51 -5.33
N GLU A 227 21.48 0.29 -4.27
CA GLU A 227 21.91 0.54 -2.91
C GLU A 227 23.06 -0.39 -2.51
N VAL A 228 24.03 0.17 -1.79
CA VAL A 228 25.16 -0.55 -1.20
C VAL A 228 25.14 -0.31 0.31
N GLY A 229 24.92 -1.37 1.09
CA GLY A 229 24.78 -1.30 2.54
C GLY A 229 25.90 -2.01 3.29
N LEU A 230 26.44 -1.38 4.34
CA LEU A 230 27.40 -2.01 5.25
C LEU A 230 26.66 -2.99 6.16
N LEU A 231 27.03 -4.27 6.11
CA LEU A 231 26.44 -5.31 6.96
C LEU A 231 27.20 -5.49 8.29
N SER A 232 28.54 -5.41 8.27
CA SER A 232 29.36 -5.64 9.47
C SER A 232 29.28 -4.49 10.48
N ARG A 233 29.15 -4.82 11.77
CA ARG A 233 29.38 -3.88 12.89
C ARG A 233 30.33 -4.49 13.93
N ASN A 234 30.93 -3.65 14.77
CA ASN A 234 31.84 -4.11 15.82
C ASN A 234 31.11 -4.52 17.12
N VAL A 235 29.88 -4.04 17.32
CA VAL A 235 28.98 -4.50 18.38
C VAL A 235 27.95 -5.41 17.75
N VAL A 236 27.94 -6.69 18.13
CA VAL A 236 27.13 -7.75 17.51
C VAL A 236 26.26 -8.41 18.57
N VAL A 237 24.96 -8.51 18.31
CA VAL A 237 24.04 -9.39 19.04
C VAL A 237 23.59 -10.47 18.06
N ARG A 238 23.85 -11.73 18.39
CA ARG A 238 23.52 -12.84 17.48
C ARG A 238 23.09 -14.10 18.20
N SER A 239 22.51 -15.02 17.43
CA SER A 239 22.41 -16.41 17.85
C SER A 239 23.71 -17.17 17.60
N ASP A 240 23.84 -18.32 18.25
CA ASP A 240 24.93 -19.27 18.01
C ASP A 240 24.75 -20.03 16.69
N GLU A 241 25.80 -20.74 16.26
CA GLU A 241 25.80 -21.43 14.96
C GLU A 241 24.77 -22.55 14.87
N LYS A 242 24.26 -23.03 16.01
CA LYS A 242 23.17 -24.02 16.07
C LYS A 242 21.88 -23.53 15.45
N ALA A 243 21.67 -22.21 15.36
CA ALA A 243 20.51 -21.65 14.65
C ALA A 243 20.58 -21.84 13.12
N ARG A 244 21.77 -22.12 12.56
CA ARG A 244 21.99 -22.30 11.11
C ARG A 244 22.22 -23.75 10.71
N ASP A 245 22.54 -24.61 11.66
CA ASP A 245 22.77 -26.04 11.45
C ASP A 245 21.43 -26.75 11.25
N SER A 246 21.15 -27.23 10.03
CA SER A 246 19.90 -27.94 9.71
C SER A 246 19.71 -29.26 10.45
N SER A 247 20.76 -29.77 11.11
CA SER A 247 20.68 -30.96 11.97
C SER A 247 20.38 -30.62 13.45
N SER A 248 20.40 -29.35 13.81
CA SER A 248 20.17 -28.87 15.18
C SER A 248 18.69 -28.76 15.52
N ALA A 249 18.31 -29.09 16.76
CA ALA A 249 16.97 -28.82 17.29
C ALA A 249 16.65 -27.31 17.35
N ALA A 250 17.68 -26.46 17.34
CA ALA A 250 17.55 -25.00 17.31
C ALA A 250 17.61 -24.41 15.89
N TYR A 251 17.55 -25.23 14.83
CA TYR A 251 17.57 -24.74 13.45
C TYR A 251 16.46 -23.70 13.20
N GLN A 252 16.85 -22.50 12.73
CA GLN A 252 15.98 -21.34 12.51
C GLN A 252 15.26 -20.81 13.78
N VAL A 253 15.78 -21.19 14.97
CA VAL A 253 15.43 -20.64 16.28
C VAL A 253 16.56 -19.69 16.69
N GLY A 254 16.56 -18.48 16.12
CA GLY A 254 17.52 -17.44 16.46
C GLY A 254 17.23 -16.80 17.80
N GLY A 255 18.20 -16.01 18.28
CA GLY A 255 18.00 -15.13 19.42
C GLY A 255 17.02 -14.00 19.09
N HIS A 256 16.40 -13.41 20.11
CA HIS A 256 15.46 -12.30 19.89
C HIS A 256 15.59 -11.25 20.99
N LEU A 257 15.26 -10.01 20.66
CA LEU A 257 15.29 -8.88 21.59
C LEU A 257 13.87 -8.37 21.81
N MET A 258 13.45 -8.27 23.06
CA MET A 258 12.11 -7.80 23.41
C MET A 258 12.18 -6.68 24.45
N VAL A 259 11.67 -5.51 24.08
CA VAL A 259 11.57 -4.33 24.94
C VAL A 259 10.15 -4.25 25.47
N MET A 260 9.95 -4.72 26.70
CA MET A 260 8.66 -4.75 27.40
C MET A 260 8.41 -3.48 28.23
N GLY A 261 9.44 -2.67 28.43
CA GLY A 261 9.43 -1.44 29.22
C GLY A 261 10.77 -0.72 29.13
N GLY A 262 10.90 0.41 29.82
CA GLY A 262 12.15 1.17 29.86
C GLY A 262 12.53 1.76 28.51
N SER A 263 13.81 1.61 28.12
CA SER A 263 14.33 2.12 26.86
C SER A 263 15.38 1.21 26.22
N ALA A 264 15.43 1.22 24.89
CA ALA A 264 16.49 0.59 24.12
C ALA A 264 17.03 1.55 23.07
N ARG A 265 18.33 1.84 23.15
CA ARG A 265 19.05 2.73 22.24
C ARG A 265 20.19 1.96 21.59
N LEU A 266 19.98 1.62 20.32
CA LEU A 266 20.93 0.85 19.53
C LEU A 266 21.42 1.71 18.37
N SER A 267 22.72 1.97 18.31
CA SER A 267 23.35 2.60 17.15
C SER A 267 24.59 1.86 16.68
N TRP A 268 24.72 1.63 15.37
CA TRP A 268 25.86 0.89 14.80
C TRP A 268 26.02 -0.52 15.38
N VAL A 269 24.90 -1.21 15.57
CA VAL A 269 24.83 -2.59 16.10
C VAL A 269 24.44 -3.56 14.98
N GLU A 270 25.03 -4.74 14.96
CA GLU A 270 24.64 -5.84 14.06
C GLU A 270 23.78 -6.85 14.80
N LEU A 271 22.57 -7.08 14.30
CA LEU A 271 21.67 -8.16 14.73
C LEU A 271 21.74 -9.28 13.69
N ARG A 272 22.39 -10.40 14.00
CA ARG A 272 22.66 -11.49 13.03
C ARG A 272 22.08 -12.83 13.45
N ASN A 273 21.47 -13.56 12.52
CA ASN A 273 20.82 -14.86 12.79
C ASN A 273 19.77 -14.78 13.93
N MET A 274 19.05 -13.66 13.97
CA MET A 274 18.06 -13.35 15.01
C MET A 274 16.63 -13.60 14.51
N GLY A 275 15.67 -13.60 15.43
CA GLY A 275 14.28 -13.98 15.20
C GLY A 275 14.08 -15.50 15.19
N GLN A 276 12.86 -15.96 15.48
CA GLN A 276 12.52 -17.38 15.46
C GLN A 276 11.44 -17.62 14.41
N LYS A 277 11.75 -18.48 13.44
CA LYS A 277 10.90 -18.69 12.29
C LYS A 277 9.51 -19.21 12.68
N GLY A 278 8.46 -18.55 12.19
CA GLY A 278 7.08 -18.94 12.45
C GLY A 278 6.66 -18.87 13.93
N LYS A 279 7.41 -18.15 14.77
CA LYS A 279 7.06 -17.89 16.18
C LYS A 279 6.73 -16.41 16.41
N PHE A 280 5.53 -16.15 16.93
CA PHE A 280 5.06 -14.80 17.25
C PHE A 280 5.87 -14.15 18.37
N GLY A 281 6.09 -12.84 18.23
CA GLY A 281 6.79 -12.02 19.22
C GLY A 281 8.29 -12.29 19.34
N ARG A 282 8.85 -13.22 18.56
CA ARG A 282 10.27 -13.62 18.61
C ARG A 282 11.01 -13.04 17.41
N TYR A 283 11.36 -11.76 17.48
CA TYR A 283 11.93 -10.98 16.38
C TYR A 283 13.31 -10.42 16.74
N PRO A 284 14.16 -10.06 15.76
CA PRO A 284 15.47 -9.47 16.04
C PRO A 284 15.42 -8.29 17.00
N LEU A 285 14.43 -7.41 16.81
CA LEU A 285 14.09 -6.34 17.73
C LEU A 285 12.58 -6.13 17.76
N HIS A 286 12.00 -6.19 18.96
CA HIS A 286 10.58 -6.05 19.19
C HIS A 286 10.33 -5.01 20.30
N PHE A 287 9.83 -3.84 19.94
CA PHE A 287 9.29 -2.88 20.91
C PHE A 287 7.84 -3.26 21.21
N HIS A 288 7.63 -3.88 22.37
CA HIS A 288 6.38 -4.53 22.72
C HIS A 288 5.58 -3.66 23.69
N GLN A 289 4.69 -2.86 23.12
CA GLN A 289 3.62 -2.11 23.80
C GLN A 289 4.11 -1.09 24.83
N ILE A 290 5.21 -0.40 24.55
CA ILE A 290 5.74 0.63 25.46
C ILE A 290 5.09 2.01 25.26
N GLY A 291 4.09 2.10 24.38
CA GLY A 291 3.34 3.33 24.09
C GLY A 291 4.27 4.48 23.73
N ASP A 292 4.03 5.64 24.36
CA ASP A 292 4.83 6.84 24.13
C ASP A 292 6.26 6.75 24.66
N ALA A 293 6.63 5.76 25.48
CA ALA A 293 8.01 5.60 25.93
C ALA A 293 9.00 5.33 24.78
N GLY A 294 8.50 5.01 23.57
CA GLY A 294 9.29 4.92 22.35
C GLY A 294 10.10 6.19 22.02
N ALA A 295 9.71 7.38 22.49
CA ALA A 295 10.46 8.62 22.23
C ALA A 295 11.88 8.67 22.81
N GLY A 296 12.18 7.84 23.81
CA GLY A 296 13.52 7.67 24.37
C GLY A 296 14.33 6.53 23.74
N SER A 297 13.73 5.81 22.78
CA SER A 297 14.31 4.61 22.17
C SER A 297 14.61 4.82 20.69
N TYR A 298 15.59 4.08 20.18
CA TYR A 298 15.90 4.13 18.75
C TYR A 298 16.68 2.90 18.26
N LEU A 299 16.58 2.67 16.95
CA LEU A 299 17.49 1.84 16.17
C LEU A 299 18.11 2.71 15.06
N ARG A 300 19.43 2.89 15.08
CA ARG A 300 20.11 3.84 14.19
C ARG A 300 21.36 3.27 13.52
N SER A 301 21.48 3.39 12.19
CA SER A 301 22.69 2.99 11.45
C SER A 301 23.14 1.54 11.71
N SER A 302 22.21 0.70 12.17
CA SER A 302 22.43 -0.68 12.57
C SER A 302 22.13 -1.62 11.40
N SER A 303 22.62 -2.86 11.49
CA SER A 303 22.31 -3.90 10.52
C SER A 303 21.45 -5.01 11.14
N ILE A 304 20.50 -5.54 10.36
CA ILE A 304 19.70 -6.71 10.72
C ILE A 304 19.83 -7.70 9.56
N ARG A 305 20.49 -8.83 9.79
CA ARG A 305 20.84 -9.72 8.68
C ARG A 305 20.65 -11.20 8.98
N GLU A 306 20.30 -11.94 7.92
CA GLU A 306 20.02 -13.38 7.99
C GLU A 306 18.97 -13.67 9.07
N SER A 307 17.92 -12.83 9.14
CA SER A 307 16.89 -12.97 10.16
C SER A 307 15.87 -14.04 9.78
N PHE A 308 15.58 -14.92 10.73
CA PHE A 308 14.60 -15.99 10.53
C PHE A 308 13.15 -15.53 10.64
N ASN A 309 12.87 -14.31 11.12
CA ASN A 309 11.52 -13.77 11.25
C ASN A 309 11.49 -12.25 11.52
N ARG A 310 10.95 -11.46 10.59
CA ARG A 310 10.88 -9.98 10.60
C ARG A 310 12.27 -9.32 10.62
N CYS A 311 12.29 -7.99 10.65
CA CYS A 311 13.48 -7.21 10.99
C CYS A 311 13.27 -6.49 12.33
N LEU A 312 12.34 -5.54 12.33
CA LEU A 312 11.95 -4.73 13.47
C LEU A 312 10.44 -4.76 13.58
N VAL A 313 9.95 -5.04 14.79
CA VAL A 313 8.53 -4.95 15.11
C VAL A 313 8.28 -3.79 16.06
N ILE A 314 7.42 -2.89 15.63
CA ILE A 314 6.86 -1.79 16.44
C ILE A 314 5.44 -2.24 16.77
N HIS A 315 5.23 -2.70 17.99
CA HIS A 315 3.94 -3.17 18.46
C HIS A 315 3.45 -2.23 19.56
N GLY A 316 2.32 -1.55 19.36
CA GLY A 316 1.74 -0.69 20.39
C GLY A 316 2.68 0.40 20.93
N THR A 317 3.61 0.85 20.10
CA THR A 317 4.70 1.76 20.46
C THR A 317 4.67 2.98 19.55
N ASN A 318 4.83 4.15 20.14
CA ASN A 318 4.74 5.45 19.47
C ASN A 318 6.05 6.21 19.59
N ARG A 319 6.24 7.18 18.69
CA ARG A 319 7.35 8.15 18.74
C ARG A 319 8.76 7.52 18.66
N LEU A 320 8.87 6.27 18.21
CA LEU A 320 10.14 5.58 18.02
C LEU A 320 10.91 6.16 16.83
N ARG A 321 12.25 6.21 16.93
CA ARG A 321 13.12 6.58 15.80
C ARG A 321 13.85 5.36 15.24
N VAL A 322 13.69 5.14 13.94
CA VAL A 322 14.29 4.05 13.18
C VAL A 322 14.97 4.67 11.96
N GLU A 323 16.28 4.86 12.03
CA GLU A 323 16.98 5.74 11.09
C GLU A 323 18.24 5.10 10.51
N GLY A 324 18.42 5.11 9.18
CA GLY A 324 19.68 4.71 8.57
C GLY A 324 19.98 3.20 8.66
N ASN A 325 19.02 2.32 8.93
CA ASN A 325 19.34 0.91 9.15
C ASN A 325 19.48 0.12 7.84
N VAL A 326 20.23 -1.00 7.86
CA VAL A 326 20.37 -1.93 6.73
C VAL A 326 19.85 -3.29 7.13
N ALA A 327 18.71 -3.70 6.56
CA ALA A 327 18.17 -5.03 6.69
C ALA A 327 18.49 -5.88 5.45
N PHE A 328 18.93 -7.12 5.65
CA PHE A 328 19.32 -8.00 4.56
C PHE A 328 18.94 -9.47 4.83
N ASP A 329 18.37 -10.14 3.83
CA ASP A 329 18.04 -11.58 3.87
C ASP A 329 17.18 -11.95 5.09
N THR A 330 15.93 -11.48 5.08
CA THR A 330 15.01 -11.60 6.22
C THR A 330 13.72 -12.29 5.82
N PHE A 331 13.13 -13.11 6.68
CA PHE A 331 11.84 -13.75 6.42
C PHE A 331 10.63 -12.95 6.95
N GLY A 332 9.54 -12.91 6.17
CA GLY A 332 8.34 -12.14 6.51
C GLY A 332 8.53 -10.63 6.32
N HIS A 333 7.45 -9.85 6.49
CA HIS A 333 7.49 -8.37 6.52
C HIS A 333 8.65 -7.85 7.38
N CYS A 334 9.46 -6.94 6.86
CA CYS A 334 10.70 -6.53 7.50
C CYS A 334 10.49 -5.48 8.61
N TYR A 335 10.18 -4.23 8.25
CA TYR A 335 9.78 -3.18 9.20
C TYR A 335 8.26 -3.24 9.39
N PHE A 336 7.82 -3.66 10.58
CA PHE A 336 6.45 -4.11 10.79
C PHE A 336 5.77 -3.36 11.94
N LEU A 337 4.72 -2.60 11.62
CA LEU A 337 3.79 -2.03 12.60
C LEU A 337 2.66 -3.03 12.82
N GLU A 338 2.47 -3.49 14.05
CA GLU A 338 1.74 -4.75 14.28
C GLU A 338 0.23 -4.58 14.33
N GLU A 339 -0.30 -3.60 15.06
CA GLU A 339 -1.74 -3.57 15.38
C GLU A 339 -2.52 -2.38 14.83
N GLY A 340 -1.88 -1.30 14.41
CA GLY A 340 -2.54 -0.10 13.92
C GLY A 340 -2.86 0.92 15.02
N SER A 341 -2.18 0.84 16.17
CA SER A 341 -2.19 1.87 17.22
C SER A 341 -0.92 2.72 17.22
N GLU A 342 0.09 2.32 16.45
CA GLU A 342 1.43 2.88 16.43
C GLU A 342 1.48 4.20 15.65
N THR A 343 1.81 5.29 16.34
CA THR A 343 1.76 6.66 15.80
C THR A 343 3.05 7.43 16.05
N ASP A 344 3.26 8.45 15.22
CA ASP A 344 4.36 9.42 15.33
C ASP A 344 5.76 8.80 15.31
N ASN A 345 5.87 7.56 14.83
CA ASN A 345 7.16 6.92 14.61
C ASN A 345 7.84 7.52 13.38
N VAL A 346 9.16 7.62 13.43
CA VAL A 346 10.01 8.10 12.33
C VAL A 346 10.80 6.93 11.78
N LEU A 347 10.53 6.57 10.53
CA LEU A 347 11.27 5.58 9.77
C LEU A 347 11.95 6.32 8.60
N SER A 348 13.23 6.65 8.75
CA SER A 348 13.93 7.50 7.80
C SER A 348 15.23 6.87 7.29
N GLY A 349 15.45 6.88 5.98
CA GLY A 349 16.71 6.42 5.41
C GLY A 349 17.04 4.96 5.71
N ASN A 350 16.06 4.08 5.90
CA ASN A 350 16.30 2.65 6.11
C ASN A 350 16.31 1.90 4.78
N LEU A 351 17.12 0.86 4.71
CA LEU A 351 17.28 -0.01 3.55
C LEU A 351 16.81 -1.42 3.92
N ALA A 352 15.93 -2.01 3.12
CA ALA A 352 15.59 -3.44 3.18
C ALA A 352 15.94 -4.12 1.86
N VAL A 353 16.81 -5.12 1.90
CA VAL A 353 17.22 -5.91 0.73
C VAL A 353 16.91 -7.38 0.97
N LEU A 354 16.26 -8.04 0.02
CA LEU A 354 15.99 -9.48 0.05
C LEU A 354 15.05 -9.88 1.21
N VAL A 355 13.79 -9.49 1.10
CA VAL A 355 12.71 -9.83 2.04
C VAL A 355 11.95 -11.06 1.51
N ARG A 356 12.10 -12.18 2.20
CA ARG A 356 11.66 -13.51 1.76
C ARG A 356 10.33 -13.92 2.36
N ALA A 357 9.48 -14.53 1.54
CA ALA A 357 8.21 -15.08 1.98
C ALA A 357 8.38 -16.24 2.98
N LEU A 358 7.43 -16.37 3.91
CA LEU A 358 7.26 -17.58 4.72
C LEU A 358 6.34 -18.57 4.00
N LYS A 359 6.66 -19.87 4.16
CA LYS A 359 5.79 -20.96 3.69
C LYS A 359 4.50 -21.00 4.52
N ASP A 360 3.42 -21.53 3.93
CA ASP A 360 2.06 -21.52 4.48
C ASP A 360 1.96 -21.98 5.95
N ASP A 361 2.66 -23.05 6.32
CA ASP A 361 2.69 -23.61 7.68
C ASP A 361 3.51 -22.77 8.69
N GLN A 362 4.33 -21.84 8.19
CA GLN A 362 5.24 -20.99 8.96
C GLN A 362 4.77 -19.55 9.08
N ARG A 363 3.70 -19.17 8.37
CA ARG A 363 3.19 -17.80 8.37
C ARG A 363 2.70 -17.41 9.76
N LEU A 364 3.04 -16.20 10.16
CA LEU A 364 2.48 -15.57 11.34
C LEU A 364 1.14 -14.93 11.00
N ILE A 365 1.11 -14.22 9.88
CA ILE A 365 -0.09 -13.65 9.28
C ILE A 365 -0.16 -14.07 7.81
N PRO A 366 -1.36 -14.19 7.22
CA PRO A 366 -1.50 -14.72 5.86
C PRO A 366 -0.69 -13.98 4.78
N SER A 367 -0.50 -12.65 4.93
CA SER A 367 0.27 -11.82 4.00
C SER A 367 1.78 -12.11 4.02
N ASP A 368 2.27 -12.95 4.94
CA ASP A 368 3.67 -13.41 4.95
C ASP A 368 4.04 -14.26 3.72
N SER A 369 3.03 -14.69 2.95
CA SER A 369 3.18 -15.23 1.59
C SER A 369 3.81 -14.25 0.60
N ASN A 370 3.62 -12.95 0.83
CA ASN A 370 4.08 -11.86 -0.01
C ASN A 370 4.52 -10.68 0.88
N PRO A 371 5.67 -10.80 1.56
CA PRO A 371 6.05 -9.85 2.59
C PRO A 371 6.46 -8.50 2.00
N ALA A 372 6.24 -7.47 2.81
CA ALA A 372 6.58 -6.09 2.50
C ALA A 372 7.93 -5.70 3.12
N GLY A 373 8.69 -4.83 2.45
CA GLY A 373 9.81 -4.15 3.10
C GLY A 373 9.33 -3.31 4.28
N PHE A 374 8.26 -2.55 4.08
CA PHE A 374 7.57 -1.79 5.12
C PHE A 374 6.10 -2.18 5.17
N TRP A 375 5.66 -2.70 6.31
CA TRP A 375 4.28 -3.03 6.60
C TRP A 375 3.72 -2.01 7.60
N ILE A 376 2.74 -1.23 7.15
CA ILE A 376 2.20 -0.07 7.85
C ILE A 376 0.73 -0.30 8.15
N THR A 377 0.37 -0.38 9.43
CA THR A 377 -1.01 -0.56 9.90
C THR A 377 -1.64 0.75 10.40
N HIS A 378 -0.88 1.83 10.53
CA HIS A 378 -1.41 3.15 10.87
C HIS A 378 -0.73 4.25 10.06
N PRO A 379 -1.48 5.18 9.42
CA PRO A 379 -0.90 6.09 8.44
C PRO A 379 -0.18 7.29 9.07
N ALA A 380 -0.44 7.62 10.33
CA ALA A 380 0.19 8.74 11.05
C ALA A 380 1.61 8.39 11.54
N ASN A 381 2.49 8.04 10.60
CA ASN A 381 3.92 7.82 10.81
C ASN A 381 4.70 8.53 9.70
N ARG A 382 5.98 8.83 9.94
CA ARG A 382 6.84 9.54 8.97
C ARG A 382 7.79 8.55 8.31
N LEU A 383 7.56 8.25 7.03
CA LEU A 383 8.38 7.38 6.19
C LEU A 383 9.07 8.23 5.13
N THR A 384 10.36 8.47 5.28
CA THR A 384 11.10 9.37 4.38
C THR A 384 12.42 8.79 3.91
N GLY A 385 12.73 8.84 2.61
CA GLY A 385 14.05 8.47 2.09
C GLY A 385 14.45 7.00 2.30
N ASN A 386 13.50 6.10 2.57
CA ASN A 386 13.78 4.67 2.71
C ASN A 386 13.93 4.01 1.34
N ALA A 387 14.56 2.84 1.29
CA ALA A 387 14.73 2.04 0.07
C ALA A 387 14.40 0.56 0.31
N VAL A 388 13.76 -0.07 -0.67
CA VAL A 388 13.46 -1.51 -0.68
C VAL A 388 13.89 -2.12 -2.02
N ALA A 389 14.62 -3.23 -1.94
CA ALA A 389 14.98 -4.05 -3.09
C ALA A 389 14.68 -5.54 -2.80
N GLU A 390 14.17 -6.28 -3.78
CA GLU A 390 13.90 -7.73 -3.68
C GLU A 390 12.96 -8.11 -2.53
N ALA A 391 11.72 -7.60 -2.60
CA ALA A 391 10.66 -7.92 -1.66
C ALA A 391 9.39 -8.39 -2.40
N GLY A 392 8.42 -8.91 -1.66
CA GLY A 392 7.09 -9.19 -2.20
C GLY A 392 6.38 -7.90 -2.62
N THR A 393 6.32 -6.93 -1.71
CA THR A 393 5.80 -5.57 -1.90
C THR A 393 6.82 -4.58 -1.31
N GLY A 394 6.96 -3.38 -1.88
CA GLY A 394 7.85 -2.36 -1.28
C GLY A 394 7.29 -1.82 0.04
N TYR A 395 6.25 -1.00 -0.09
CA TYR A 395 5.52 -0.36 1.01
C TYR A 395 4.06 -0.80 0.99
N TRP A 396 3.55 -1.29 2.11
CA TRP A 396 2.18 -1.75 2.22
C TRP A 396 1.45 -1.05 3.38
N TYR A 397 0.57 -0.11 3.04
CA TYR A 397 -0.39 0.50 3.97
C TYR A 397 -1.62 -0.41 4.12
N ALA A 398 -1.49 -1.38 5.02
CA ALA A 398 -2.51 -2.35 5.38
C ALA A 398 -3.35 -1.84 6.56
N LEU A 399 -4.19 -0.83 6.30
CA LEU A 399 -4.89 -0.08 7.34
C LEU A 399 -6.16 -0.80 7.84
N PRO A 400 -6.20 -1.30 9.09
CA PRO A 400 -7.41 -1.88 9.65
C PRO A 400 -8.41 -0.78 10.02
N LYS A 401 -9.70 -1.11 10.13
CA LYS A 401 -10.74 -0.11 10.50
C LYS A 401 -10.55 0.44 11.92
N ARG A 402 -10.06 -0.39 12.82
CA ARG A 402 -9.64 -0.11 14.20
C ARG A 402 -8.41 -0.98 14.50
N PRO A 403 -7.61 -0.65 15.52
CA PRO A 403 -6.47 -1.48 15.88
C PRO A 403 -6.87 -2.94 16.15
N ILE A 404 -5.98 -3.87 15.80
CA ILE A 404 -6.15 -5.30 16.01
C ILE A 404 -5.39 -5.70 17.27
N PRO A 405 -6.05 -6.13 18.36
CA PRO A 405 -5.47 -6.25 19.71
C PRO A 405 -4.53 -7.46 19.90
N PHE A 406 -3.56 -7.63 19.02
CA PHE A 406 -2.59 -8.72 19.05
C PHE A 406 -1.82 -8.74 20.37
N GLY A 407 -1.74 -9.92 21.03
CA GLY A 407 -0.94 -10.08 22.24
C GLY A 407 -1.36 -9.24 23.44
N ARG A 408 -2.60 -8.75 23.52
CA ARG A 408 -3.12 -7.89 24.60
C ARG A 408 -4.14 -8.54 25.52
N ALA A 409 -4.01 -9.85 25.73
CA ALA A 409 -4.91 -10.59 26.61
C ALA A 409 -4.99 -9.95 28.01
N ASN A 410 -6.20 -9.81 28.55
CA ASN A 410 -6.50 -9.28 29.89
C ASN A 410 -6.21 -7.78 30.11
N GLN A 411 -6.01 -6.97 29.05
CA GLN A 411 -5.93 -5.51 29.16
C GLN A 411 -7.30 -4.84 28.94
N ASP A 412 -7.52 -3.64 29.47
CA ASP A 412 -8.62 -2.76 29.04
C ASP A 412 -8.24 -2.10 27.71
N LEU A 413 -8.99 -2.43 26.66
CA LEU A 413 -8.73 -2.00 25.28
C LEU A 413 -9.72 -0.95 24.79
N THR A 414 -10.50 -0.33 25.69
CA THR A 414 -11.48 0.70 25.34
C THR A 414 -10.84 1.90 24.63
N TRP A 415 -9.61 2.26 24.95
CA TRP A 415 -8.85 3.33 24.28
C TRP A 415 -8.64 3.06 22.77
N MET A 416 -8.57 1.80 22.33
CA MET A 416 -8.46 1.47 20.90
C MET A 416 -9.73 1.82 20.12
N ASN A 417 -10.88 1.98 20.80
CA ASN A 417 -12.13 2.41 20.16
C ASN A 417 -12.07 3.85 19.67
N ASP A 418 -11.04 4.60 20.01
CA ASP A 418 -10.83 5.96 19.55
C ASP A 418 -9.87 6.06 18.36
N ILE A 419 -9.23 4.96 17.97
CA ILE A 419 -8.26 4.97 16.88
C ILE A 419 -8.93 4.50 15.58
N ARG A 420 -8.68 5.20 14.48
CA ARG A 420 -9.31 4.98 13.17
C ARG A 420 -8.30 5.05 12.03
N PRO A 421 -7.46 4.00 11.82
CA PRO A 421 -6.38 4.06 10.84
C PRO A 421 -6.85 4.43 9.41
N ARG A 422 -8.04 3.97 8.99
CA ARG A 422 -8.59 4.24 7.64
C ARG A 422 -9.07 5.67 7.41
N THR A 423 -9.29 6.46 8.46
CA THR A 423 -9.77 7.85 8.35
C THR A 423 -8.80 8.85 8.98
N THR A 424 -7.73 8.37 9.60
CA THR A 424 -6.62 9.21 10.06
C THR A 424 -5.85 9.78 8.87
N ALA A 425 -5.54 11.07 8.93
CA ALA A 425 -4.70 11.75 7.95
C ALA A 425 -3.34 11.05 7.78
N LEU A 426 -2.82 11.06 6.56
CA LEU A 426 -1.49 10.52 6.28
C LEU A 426 -0.46 11.35 7.04
N GLY A 427 0.51 10.69 7.67
CA GLY A 427 1.72 11.34 8.17
C GLY A 427 2.58 11.83 7.00
N GLU A 428 3.86 11.46 6.98
CA GLU A 428 4.71 11.80 5.84
C GLU A 428 5.08 10.54 5.05
N PHE A 429 4.95 10.60 3.73
CA PHE A 429 5.53 9.65 2.80
C PHE A 429 6.24 10.42 1.68
N SER A 430 7.56 10.50 1.74
CA SER A 430 8.36 11.32 0.81
C SER A 430 9.69 10.65 0.44
N ALA A 431 10.10 10.81 -0.82
CA ALA A 431 11.42 10.39 -1.31
C ALA A 431 11.79 8.91 -1.08
N ASN A 432 10.79 8.04 -0.90
CA ASN A 432 11.00 6.60 -0.72
C ASN A 432 11.23 5.91 -2.07
N VAL A 433 11.95 4.79 -2.05
CA VAL A 433 12.29 3.99 -3.23
C VAL A 433 11.86 2.54 -3.02
N ALA A 434 11.18 1.94 -3.99
CA ALA A 434 10.96 0.51 -4.04
C ALA A 434 11.26 -0.04 -5.44
N HIS A 435 12.14 -1.02 -5.56
CA HIS A 435 12.39 -1.65 -6.84
C HIS A 435 12.64 -3.14 -6.71
N SER A 436 12.67 -3.81 -7.87
CA SER A 436 12.91 -5.26 -7.89
C SER A 436 11.92 -5.96 -6.96
N VAL A 437 10.64 -5.57 -6.99
CA VAL A 437 9.59 -6.15 -6.13
C VAL A 437 8.70 -7.07 -6.96
N GLN A 438 8.20 -8.12 -6.31
CA GLN A 438 7.38 -9.12 -6.98
C GLN A 438 6.02 -8.56 -7.41
N ASN A 439 5.37 -7.79 -6.56
CA ASN A 439 4.06 -7.20 -6.82
C ASN A 439 4.18 -5.68 -6.97
N ASP A 440 3.70 -4.94 -5.97
CA ASP A 440 3.54 -3.49 -6.05
C ASP A 440 4.67 -2.76 -5.31
N GLY A 441 5.15 -1.66 -5.87
CA GLY A 441 6.11 -0.78 -5.19
C GLY A 441 5.49 -0.12 -3.96
N LEU A 442 4.32 0.49 -4.13
CA LEU A 442 3.46 1.02 -3.08
C LEU A 442 2.05 0.42 -3.20
N ASN A 443 1.56 -0.20 -2.13
CA ASN A 443 0.21 -0.76 -2.03
C ASN A 443 -0.55 -0.14 -0.85
N VAL A 444 -1.64 0.58 -1.13
CA VAL A 444 -2.59 1.08 -0.12
C VAL A 444 -3.91 0.34 -0.31
N ASP A 445 -3.97 -0.89 0.19
CA ASP A 445 -5.14 -1.77 0.14
C ASP A 445 -4.92 -3.03 1.00
N ARG A 446 -5.84 -4.00 0.94
CA ARG A 446 -5.66 -5.41 1.37
C ARG A 446 -5.14 -5.55 2.81
N SER A 447 -5.68 -4.74 3.72
CA SER A 447 -5.49 -4.93 5.15
C SER A 447 -6.08 -6.25 5.63
N HIS A 448 -5.56 -6.73 6.75
CA HIS A 448 -6.25 -7.66 7.62
C HIS A 448 -7.69 -7.22 7.91
N ASP A 449 -8.60 -8.20 7.94
CA ASP A 449 -9.95 -8.00 8.44
C ASP A 449 -9.91 -7.64 9.93
N SER A 450 -10.46 -6.48 10.32
CA SER A 450 -10.60 -6.12 11.74
C SER A 450 -11.51 -7.10 12.52
N ARG A 451 -12.28 -7.95 11.82
CA ARG A 451 -13.05 -9.06 12.38
C ARG A 451 -12.21 -10.31 12.67
N LEU A 452 -10.89 -10.29 12.44
CA LEU A 452 -9.95 -11.26 13.04
C LEU A 452 -10.20 -11.43 14.55
N CYS A 453 -10.74 -10.40 15.20
CA CYS A 453 -11.26 -10.44 16.56
C CYS A 453 -12.72 -9.93 16.54
N PRO A 454 -13.74 -10.79 16.32
CA PRO A 454 -15.11 -10.33 16.10
C PRO A 454 -15.74 -9.79 17.40
N GLY A 455 -16.14 -8.51 17.41
CA GLY A 455 -16.91 -7.88 18.51
C GLY A 455 -16.10 -6.96 19.42
N ASP A 456 -16.71 -5.89 19.93
CA ASP A 456 -16.07 -4.98 20.89
C ASP A 456 -15.80 -5.65 22.26
N ALA A 457 -16.57 -6.69 22.60
CA ALA A 457 -16.42 -7.47 23.84
C ALA A 457 -15.34 -8.56 23.76
N ASP A 458 -15.07 -9.13 22.57
CA ASP A 458 -14.13 -10.26 22.39
C ASP A 458 -12.71 -9.83 21.98
N ARG A 459 -12.45 -8.52 21.84
CA ARG A 459 -11.10 -7.97 21.56
C ARG A 459 -10.05 -8.43 22.56
N ASN A 460 -10.44 -8.62 23.82
CA ASN A 460 -9.55 -9.08 24.88
C ASN A 460 -9.19 -10.57 24.79
N ALA A 461 -9.88 -11.34 23.93
CA ALA A 461 -9.73 -12.79 23.76
C ALA A 461 -9.04 -13.20 22.45
N CYS A 462 -8.55 -12.23 21.65
CA CYS A 462 -7.92 -12.51 20.37
C CYS A 462 -6.56 -13.20 20.55
N LYS A 463 -6.53 -14.52 20.33
CA LYS A 463 -5.36 -15.37 20.56
C LYS A 463 -4.85 -16.06 19.30
N ASP A 464 -5.62 -16.05 18.21
CA ASP A 464 -5.28 -16.80 17.00
C ASP A 464 -5.16 -15.89 15.78
N HIS A 465 -3.97 -15.91 15.19
CA HIS A 465 -3.56 -15.09 14.05
C HIS A 465 -3.57 -15.92 12.75
N LYS A 466 -3.85 -17.23 12.82
CA LYS A 466 -3.64 -18.20 11.73
C LYS A 466 -4.85 -18.48 10.85
N LEU A 467 -5.95 -17.76 11.03
CA LEU A 467 -7.13 -17.92 10.16
C LEU A 467 -6.81 -17.42 8.75
N ALA A 468 -6.37 -18.35 7.90
CA ALA A 468 -5.90 -18.13 6.53
C ALA A 468 -6.95 -17.46 5.61
N ASP A 469 -8.24 -17.56 5.94
CA ASP A 469 -9.35 -17.01 5.14
C ASP A 469 -9.61 -15.49 5.33
N LEU A 470 -8.84 -14.80 6.19
CA LEU A 470 -9.20 -13.44 6.63
C LEU A 470 -8.41 -12.30 5.97
N THR A 471 -7.54 -12.58 5.00
CA THR A 471 -6.77 -11.53 4.28
C THR A 471 -7.08 -11.35 2.80
N ASP A 472 -8.06 -12.03 2.23
CA ASP A 472 -8.41 -11.83 0.80
C ASP A 472 -9.82 -11.27 0.56
N GLY A 473 -10.51 -10.83 1.63
CA GLY A 473 -11.91 -10.37 1.53
C GLY A 473 -12.19 -8.91 1.90
N VAL A 474 -11.29 -8.21 2.63
CA VAL A 474 -11.59 -6.86 3.13
C VAL A 474 -10.80 -5.79 2.37
N THR A 475 -11.47 -5.25 1.36
CA THR A 475 -11.16 -3.98 0.72
C THR A 475 -10.80 -2.90 1.76
N THR A 476 -9.58 -2.36 1.68
CA THR A 476 -9.16 -1.25 2.54
C THR A 476 -9.40 0.05 1.81
N VAL A 477 -10.54 0.67 2.11
CA VAL A 477 -10.88 2.00 1.60
C VAL A 477 -10.23 3.01 2.54
N TYR A 478 -9.11 3.62 2.12
CA TYR A 478 -8.48 4.71 2.86
C TYR A 478 -9.19 6.03 2.53
N ASN A 479 -9.78 6.69 3.53
CA ASN A 479 -10.59 7.90 3.36
C ASN A 479 -10.25 8.90 4.47
N PRO A 480 -9.06 9.53 4.42
CA PRO A 480 -8.61 10.42 5.48
C PRO A 480 -9.54 11.62 5.67
N ARG A 481 -9.84 11.96 6.93
CA ARG A 481 -10.80 13.01 7.33
C ARG A 481 -10.16 13.99 8.31
N THR A 482 -10.74 15.17 8.44
CA THR A 482 -10.33 16.18 9.43
C THR A 482 -10.56 15.73 10.86
N ASP A 483 -11.67 15.01 11.10
CA ASP A 483 -11.91 14.26 12.33
C ASP A 483 -11.96 12.76 11.98
N PRO A 484 -10.92 11.99 12.33
CA PRO A 484 -10.89 10.56 12.06
C PRO A 484 -12.06 9.79 12.67
N LYS A 485 -12.66 10.27 13.77
CA LYS A 485 -13.80 9.62 14.42
C LYS A 485 -15.16 10.07 13.87
N GLY A 486 -15.18 11.17 13.13
CA GLY A 486 -16.39 11.78 12.59
C GLY A 486 -17.05 10.94 11.50
N SER A 487 -18.30 11.30 11.18
CA SER A 487 -19.04 10.65 10.09
C SER A 487 -18.31 10.80 8.75
N GLU A 488 -18.18 9.71 7.99
CA GLU A 488 -17.57 9.72 6.65
C GLU A 488 -18.56 10.15 5.55
N GLY A 489 -19.87 10.15 5.85
CA GLY A 489 -20.93 10.36 4.86
C GLY A 489 -21.30 11.82 4.58
N ASP A 490 -20.70 12.78 5.30
CA ASP A 490 -21.01 14.21 5.18
C ASP A 490 -19.73 15.05 5.09
N ASP A 491 -19.29 15.29 3.85
CA ASP A 491 -18.11 16.10 3.52
C ASP A 491 -18.20 17.55 4.06
N ALA A 492 -19.40 18.08 4.35
CA ALA A 492 -19.54 19.43 4.90
C ALA A 492 -19.23 19.48 6.41
N LYS A 493 -19.56 18.42 7.16
CA LYS A 493 -19.34 18.35 8.61
C LYS A 493 -17.99 17.79 8.99
N ASN A 494 -17.48 16.84 8.22
CA ASN A 494 -16.18 16.23 8.46
C ASN A 494 -15.38 16.20 7.17
N PRO A 495 -14.82 17.32 6.70
CA PRO A 495 -14.17 17.38 5.40
C PRO A 495 -13.10 16.30 5.17
N PRO A 496 -12.94 15.81 3.94
CA PRO A 496 -11.83 14.92 3.59
C PRO A 496 -10.50 15.65 3.66
N VAL A 497 -9.44 14.91 3.98
CA VAL A 497 -8.06 15.36 3.94
C VAL A 497 -7.36 14.64 2.79
N VAL A 498 -6.51 15.34 2.04
CA VAL A 498 -5.73 14.72 0.96
C VAL A 498 -4.60 13.89 1.56
N ALA A 499 -4.51 12.60 1.18
CA ALA A 499 -3.32 11.79 1.44
C ALA A 499 -2.37 11.87 0.25
N ASP A 500 -1.26 12.58 0.44
CA ASP A 500 -0.30 12.89 -0.61
C ASP A 500 0.99 12.07 -0.45
N PHE A 501 1.22 11.14 -1.37
CA PHE A 501 2.43 10.33 -1.48
C PHE A 501 3.40 11.04 -2.44
N LYS A 502 4.54 11.51 -1.92
CA LYS A 502 5.41 12.46 -2.64
C LYS A 502 6.72 11.84 -3.08
N ASP A 503 7.19 12.23 -4.27
CA ASP A 503 8.53 11.94 -4.77
C ASP A 503 8.90 10.45 -4.72
N PHE A 504 7.92 9.57 -4.89
CA PHE A 504 8.12 8.13 -4.83
C PHE A 504 8.83 7.64 -6.08
N VAL A 505 9.88 6.85 -5.89
CA VAL A 505 10.56 6.16 -6.98
C VAL A 505 10.19 4.69 -6.93
N ALA A 506 9.70 4.15 -8.05
CA ALA A 506 9.58 2.70 -8.17
C ALA A 506 9.96 2.19 -9.55
N TYR A 507 10.75 1.13 -9.57
CA TYR A 507 11.16 0.52 -10.82
C TYR A 507 11.29 -0.98 -10.77
N LYS A 508 11.20 -1.63 -11.93
CA LYS A 508 11.32 -3.10 -12.05
C LYS A 508 10.29 -3.88 -11.21
N SER A 509 9.14 -3.29 -10.86
CA SER A 509 8.06 -4.00 -10.17
C SER A 509 7.39 -5.00 -11.11
N GLY A 510 7.25 -6.26 -10.67
CA GLY A 510 6.54 -7.30 -11.42
C GLY A 510 5.05 -7.04 -11.57
N GLY A 511 4.45 -6.29 -10.62
CA GLY A 511 3.10 -5.74 -10.69
C GLY A 511 3.12 -4.25 -10.99
N ARG A 512 2.55 -3.44 -10.09
CA ARG A 512 2.48 -1.98 -10.28
C ARG A 512 3.63 -1.24 -9.63
N GLY A 513 3.97 -0.06 -10.16
CA GLY A 513 4.71 0.93 -9.36
C GLY A 513 3.89 1.34 -8.15
N VAL A 514 2.61 1.68 -8.37
CA VAL A 514 1.69 2.16 -7.33
C VAL A 514 0.26 1.61 -7.50
N TRP A 515 -0.30 1.09 -6.40
CA TRP A 515 -1.74 0.79 -6.24
C TRP A 515 -2.30 1.57 -5.05
N LEU A 516 -3.27 2.46 -5.30
CA LEU A 516 -3.97 3.19 -4.24
C LEU A 516 -5.46 2.88 -4.25
N ARG A 517 -6.01 2.45 -3.10
CA ARG A 517 -7.45 2.29 -2.90
C ARG A 517 -8.00 3.23 -1.84
N GLY A 518 -9.01 4.03 -2.20
CA GLY A 518 -9.62 4.94 -1.25
C GLY A 518 -10.31 6.15 -1.85
N VAL A 519 -10.12 7.31 -1.21
CA VAL A 519 -10.69 8.59 -1.64
C VAL A 519 -9.71 9.73 -1.34
N ASN A 520 -9.59 10.73 -2.23
CA ASN A 520 -8.76 11.92 -2.06
C ASN A 520 -7.25 11.63 -1.91
N HIS A 521 -6.75 10.70 -2.72
CA HIS A 521 -5.32 10.42 -2.79
C HIS A 521 -4.64 11.28 -3.85
N ARG A 522 -3.40 11.66 -3.56
CA ARG A 522 -2.52 12.31 -4.52
C ARG A 522 -1.20 11.54 -4.58
N LEU A 523 -0.74 11.29 -5.80
CA LEU A 523 0.62 10.81 -6.06
C LEU A 523 1.37 11.96 -6.74
N SER A 524 2.22 12.65 -5.98
CA SER A 524 2.90 13.86 -6.44
C SER A 524 4.32 13.56 -6.90
N ASN A 525 4.65 13.99 -8.12
CA ASN A 525 5.98 13.94 -8.70
C ASN A 525 6.69 12.57 -8.62
N PRO A 526 6.03 11.44 -8.93
CA PRO A 526 6.70 10.15 -8.87
C PRO A 526 7.70 9.98 -10.02
N LYS A 527 8.66 9.06 -9.86
CA LYS A 527 9.52 8.57 -10.94
C LYS A 527 9.37 7.06 -11.04
N LEU A 528 8.66 6.60 -12.07
CA LEU A 528 8.29 5.21 -12.22
C LEU A 528 8.89 4.64 -13.51
N GLY A 529 9.62 3.54 -13.46
CA GLY A 529 10.30 2.96 -14.63
C GLY A 529 10.17 1.45 -14.69
N ASP A 530 10.04 0.84 -15.86
CA ASP A 530 10.09 -0.63 -15.99
C ASP A 530 9.10 -1.38 -15.08
N ASN A 531 7.94 -0.81 -14.81
CA ASN A 531 6.89 -1.49 -14.05
C ASN A 531 5.91 -2.12 -15.05
N ALA A 532 5.32 -3.27 -14.73
CA ALA A 532 4.29 -3.84 -15.60
C ALA A 532 3.14 -2.84 -15.80
N ILE A 533 2.77 -2.14 -14.73
CA ILE A 533 1.91 -0.96 -14.76
C ILE A 533 2.55 0.13 -13.89
N GLY A 534 2.62 1.38 -14.34
CA GLY A 534 3.15 2.48 -13.52
C GLY A 534 2.22 2.76 -12.33
N VAL A 535 0.97 3.15 -12.60
CA VAL A 535 0.00 3.53 -11.57
C VAL A 535 -1.39 2.97 -11.89
N THR A 536 -2.06 2.40 -10.89
CA THR A 536 -3.50 2.10 -10.91
C THR A 536 -4.16 2.67 -9.66
N PHE A 537 -5.30 3.35 -9.82
CA PHE A 537 -6.12 3.83 -8.70
C PHE A 537 -7.44 3.08 -8.61
N ALA A 538 -7.66 2.37 -7.51
CA ALA A 538 -8.95 1.84 -7.10
C ALA A 538 -9.65 2.85 -6.18
N SER A 539 -9.79 4.08 -6.66
CA SER A 539 -9.96 5.23 -5.78
C SER A 539 -10.91 6.26 -6.35
N ASN A 540 -11.41 7.17 -5.54
CA ASN A 540 -12.26 8.26 -5.99
C ASN A 540 -11.66 9.62 -5.65
N LYS A 541 -11.87 10.62 -6.51
CA LYS A 541 -11.24 11.95 -6.38
C LYS A 541 -9.72 11.86 -6.18
N SER A 542 -9.05 10.98 -6.93
CA SER A 542 -7.63 10.66 -6.69
C SER A 542 -6.80 10.82 -7.95
N TYR A 543 -5.65 11.48 -7.82
CA TYR A 543 -4.95 12.05 -8.98
C TYR A 543 -3.44 11.83 -8.93
N LEU A 544 -2.87 11.57 -10.10
CA LEU A 544 -1.43 11.60 -10.35
C LEU A 544 -1.08 13.02 -10.81
N GLU A 545 -0.16 13.68 -10.12
CA GLU A 545 0.24 15.07 -10.41
C GLU A 545 1.75 15.16 -10.64
N GLY A 546 2.14 15.54 -11.86
CA GLY A 546 3.53 15.68 -12.28
C GLY A 546 4.26 14.35 -12.48
N GLY A 547 5.59 14.39 -12.38
CA GLY A 547 6.44 13.20 -12.41
C GLY A 547 6.77 12.67 -13.81
N LEU A 548 7.47 11.54 -13.81
CA LEU A 548 8.01 10.87 -14.98
C LEU A 548 7.68 9.38 -14.90
N ILE A 549 7.09 8.85 -15.97
CA ILE A 549 6.85 7.41 -16.12
C ILE A 549 7.53 6.91 -17.40
N VAL A 550 8.39 5.90 -17.26
CA VAL A 550 9.15 5.28 -18.34
C VAL A 550 8.70 3.83 -18.50
N GLY A 551 8.33 3.44 -19.72
CA GLY A 551 7.95 2.07 -20.06
C GLY A 551 9.12 1.11 -19.97
N GLU A 552 10.01 1.12 -20.97
CA GLU A 552 11.29 0.41 -20.93
C GLU A 552 12.45 1.42 -20.78
N SER A 553 13.17 1.42 -19.67
CA SER A 553 14.31 2.30 -19.43
C SER A 553 15.59 1.81 -20.14
N ALA A 554 16.65 2.61 -20.09
CA ALA A 554 17.98 2.23 -20.58
C ALA A 554 18.62 1.09 -19.77
N ASN A 555 18.07 0.74 -18.60
CA ASN A 555 18.51 -0.40 -17.82
C ASN A 555 17.95 -1.72 -18.43
N GLY A 556 18.61 -2.20 -19.47
CA GLY A 556 18.22 -3.41 -20.20
C GLY A 556 18.69 -4.74 -19.58
N THR A 557 19.11 -4.77 -18.31
CA THR A 557 19.65 -5.99 -17.66
C THR A 557 18.63 -7.13 -17.58
N THR A 558 17.36 -6.79 -17.35
CA THR A 558 16.21 -7.69 -17.43
C THR A 558 14.99 -6.98 -18.01
N ARG A 559 14.13 -7.78 -18.65
CA ARG A 559 12.79 -7.38 -19.10
C ARG A 559 11.74 -8.22 -18.41
N ILE A 560 10.53 -7.68 -18.27
CA ILE A 560 9.37 -8.44 -17.78
C ILE A 560 8.99 -9.50 -18.83
N THR A 561 8.98 -10.77 -18.44
CA THR A 561 8.57 -11.89 -19.31
C THR A 561 7.48 -12.77 -18.70
N GLY A 562 6.89 -12.36 -17.58
CA GLY A 562 5.88 -13.13 -16.84
C GLY A 562 4.53 -13.25 -17.55
N THR A 563 3.71 -14.22 -17.14
CA THR A 563 2.44 -14.62 -17.79
C THR A 563 1.29 -13.62 -17.63
N TRP A 564 1.42 -12.63 -16.72
CA TRP A 564 0.35 -11.68 -16.39
C TRP A 564 0.46 -10.34 -17.12
N ILE A 565 1.41 -10.20 -18.05
CA ILE A 565 1.68 -8.90 -18.70
C ILE A 565 0.48 -8.41 -19.50
N THR A 566 -0.07 -7.26 -19.08
CA THR A 566 -1.10 -6.48 -19.79
C THR A 566 -0.55 -5.69 -20.99
N GLY A 567 0.74 -5.85 -21.31
CA GLY A 567 1.53 -4.78 -21.91
C GLY A 567 1.92 -3.77 -20.84
N LEU A 568 3.03 -3.07 -21.04
CA LEU A 568 3.49 -2.02 -20.12
C LEU A 568 2.54 -0.82 -20.22
N VAL A 569 1.87 -0.46 -19.13
CA VAL A 569 0.94 0.68 -19.09
C VAL A 569 1.43 1.72 -18.10
N GLY A 570 1.57 2.98 -18.52
CA GLY A 570 2.03 4.05 -17.63
C GLY A 570 1.02 4.40 -16.54
N PHE A 571 -0.16 4.87 -16.94
CA PHE A 571 -1.29 5.16 -16.08
C PHE A 571 -2.51 4.35 -16.52
N GLU A 572 -3.03 3.52 -15.61
CA GLU A 572 -4.18 2.67 -15.86
C GLU A 572 -5.41 3.21 -15.14
N HIS A 573 -6.40 3.66 -15.93
CA HIS A 573 -7.71 4.02 -15.40
C HIS A 573 -8.40 2.78 -14.84
N TYR A 574 -8.98 2.93 -13.66
CA TYR A 574 -9.80 1.93 -13.01
C TYR A 574 -10.98 2.63 -12.29
N ASP A 575 -11.63 1.94 -11.36
CA ASP A 575 -12.81 2.36 -10.60
C ASP A 575 -12.68 3.78 -10.03
N GLY A 576 -13.82 4.48 -9.94
CA GLY A 576 -13.96 5.82 -9.39
C GLY A 576 -13.56 6.95 -10.33
N HIS A 577 -13.51 8.18 -9.78
CA HIS A 577 -13.08 9.40 -10.49
C HIS A 577 -11.59 9.65 -10.26
N VAL A 578 -10.80 9.35 -11.28
CA VAL A 578 -9.33 9.37 -11.26
C VAL A 578 -8.77 10.05 -12.49
N GLY A 579 -7.55 10.56 -12.39
CA GLY A 579 -6.91 11.17 -13.54
C GLY A 579 -5.43 11.47 -13.33
N VAL A 580 -4.83 11.96 -14.41
CA VAL A 580 -3.42 12.31 -14.48
C VAL A 580 -3.26 13.74 -15.00
N GLU A 581 -2.43 14.52 -14.32
CA GLU A 581 -2.09 15.89 -14.71
C GLU A 581 -0.57 16.12 -14.69
N GLY A 582 -0.01 16.72 -15.75
CA GLY A 582 1.39 17.21 -15.73
C GLY A 582 2.47 16.13 -15.84
N THR A 583 2.10 14.86 -16.03
CA THR A 583 3.05 13.73 -16.11
C THR A 583 3.69 13.60 -17.49
N THR A 584 4.99 13.30 -17.51
CA THR A 584 5.70 12.92 -18.75
C THR A 584 5.77 11.40 -18.90
N PHE A 585 5.42 10.89 -20.08
CA PHE A 585 5.50 9.49 -20.46
C PHE A 585 6.54 9.27 -21.56
N ARG A 586 7.40 8.26 -21.37
CA ARG A 586 8.53 7.94 -22.25
C ARG A 586 8.69 6.42 -22.45
N LYS A 587 9.19 6.01 -23.63
CA LYS A 587 9.53 4.63 -24.00
C LYS A 587 8.41 3.59 -23.78
N PHE A 588 7.17 3.97 -24.07
CA PHE A 588 6.04 3.06 -24.24
C PHE A 588 5.90 2.67 -25.70
N SER A 589 6.69 1.68 -26.14
CA SER A 589 6.67 1.20 -27.51
C SER A 589 6.64 -0.32 -27.57
N GLY A 590 6.14 -0.87 -28.67
CA GLY A 590 6.08 -2.30 -28.89
C GLY A 590 4.82 -2.97 -28.38
N THR A 591 4.78 -4.28 -28.54
CA THR A 591 3.63 -5.13 -28.24
C THR A 591 4.07 -6.38 -27.50
N ALA A 592 3.19 -6.89 -26.64
CA ALA A 592 3.31 -8.20 -26.04
C ALA A 592 2.13 -9.08 -26.42
N GLN A 593 2.28 -10.40 -26.27
CA GLN A 593 1.15 -11.33 -26.32
C GLN A 593 0.67 -11.59 -24.90
N ARG A 594 -0.64 -11.53 -24.69
CA ARG A 594 -1.28 -11.81 -23.42
C ARG A 594 -2.33 -12.87 -23.58
N ASP A 595 -2.14 -13.98 -22.89
CA ASP A 595 -3.17 -15.00 -22.79
C ASP A 595 -4.29 -14.52 -21.85
N VAL A 596 -5.52 -14.62 -22.34
CA VAL A 596 -6.72 -14.29 -21.59
C VAL A 596 -7.39 -15.59 -21.18
N TYR A 597 -7.71 -15.69 -19.90
CA TYR A 597 -8.33 -16.86 -19.32
C TYR A 597 -9.73 -16.52 -18.82
N CYS A 598 -10.66 -17.42 -19.02
CA CYS A 598 -11.95 -17.41 -18.36
C CYS A 598 -12.15 -18.67 -17.55
N ASN A 599 -12.39 -18.51 -16.24
CA ASN A 599 -12.56 -19.62 -15.30
C ASN A 599 -11.45 -20.70 -15.41
N GLY A 600 -10.19 -20.24 -15.52
CA GLY A 600 -9.02 -21.11 -15.67
C GLY A 600 -8.79 -21.66 -17.08
N VAL A 601 -9.70 -21.44 -18.03
CA VAL A 601 -9.59 -21.89 -19.42
C VAL A 601 -9.11 -20.73 -20.30
N LYS A 602 -8.04 -20.93 -21.08
CA LYS A 602 -7.58 -19.92 -22.05
C LYS A 602 -8.64 -19.72 -23.12
N THR A 603 -9.14 -18.49 -23.28
CA THR A 603 -10.17 -18.13 -24.27
C THR A 603 -9.59 -17.44 -25.49
N ALA A 604 -8.51 -16.67 -25.32
CA ALA A 604 -7.88 -15.95 -26.41
C ALA A 604 -6.40 -15.66 -26.09
N THR A 605 -5.63 -15.31 -27.12
CA THR A 605 -4.36 -14.60 -26.99
C THR A 605 -4.54 -13.24 -27.64
N LEU A 606 -4.34 -12.18 -26.87
CA LEU A 606 -4.45 -10.81 -27.35
C LEU A 606 -3.07 -10.23 -27.61
N THR A 607 -2.94 -9.48 -28.70
CA THR A 607 -1.79 -8.58 -28.88
C THR A 607 -2.07 -7.29 -28.11
N VAL A 608 -1.33 -7.08 -27.03
CA VAL A 608 -1.44 -5.90 -26.16
C VAL A 608 -0.30 -4.94 -26.47
N ARG A 609 -0.57 -3.63 -26.43
CA ARG A 609 0.44 -2.59 -26.70
C ARG A 609 0.99 -2.05 -25.40
N ASN A 610 2.28 -1.73 -25.40
CA ASN A 610 2.83 -0.87 -24.38
C ASN A 610 2.33 0.56 -24.65
N ALA A 611 1.75 1.23 -23.65
CA ALA A 611 1.16 2.56 -23.82
C ALA A 611 1.27 3.44 -22.57
N ALA A 612 1.30 4.76 -22.79
CA ALA A 612 1.31 5.74 -21.70
C ALA A 612 0.04 5.66 -20.85
N ILE A 613 -1.13 5.55 -21.49
CA ILE A 613 -2.44 5.56 -20.84
C ILE A 613 -3.23 4.30 -21.25
N GLY A 614 -3.84 3.64 -20.27
CA GLY A 614 -4.70 2.48 -20.48
C GLY A 614 -5.91 2.46 -19.55
N THR A 615 -6.67 1.38 -19.60
CA THR A 615 -7.78 1.10 -18.68
C THR A 615 -7.73 -0.37 -18.29
N LEU A 616 -7.95 -0.67 -17.01
CA LEU A 616 -7.95 -2.05 -16.51
C LEU A 616 -9.07 -2.85 -17.19
N ARG A 617 -8.71 -3.89 -17.95
CA ARG A 617 -9.68 -4.77 -18.62
C ARG A 617 -10.62 -5.48 -17.64
N TRP A 618 -10.06 -6.00 -16.56
CA TRP A 618 -10.77 -6.81 -15.54
C TRP A 618 -11.47 -5.92 -14.51
N THR A 619 -12.43 -5.12 -14.96
CA THR A 619 -13.28 -4.28 -14.10
C THR A 619 -14.77 -4.44 -14.39
N SER A 620 -15.57 -4.85 -13.40
CA SER A 620 -17.04 -4.69 -13.43
C SER A 620 -17.51 -3.41 -12.75
N PHE A 621 -16.60 -2.60 -12.20
CA PHE A 621 -16.94 -1.31 -11.61
C PHE A 621 -17.11 -0.25 -12.70
N GLY A 622 -18.15 0.57 -12.57
CA GLY A 622 -18.34 1.70 -13.47
C GLY A 622 -17.23 2.73 -13.32
N LEU A 623 -16.55 3.05 -14.42
CA LEU A 623 -15.70 4.24 -14.51
C LEU A 623 -16.62 5.49 -14.57
N THR A 624 -16.07 6.68 -14.38
CA THR A 624 -16.82 7.90 -14.74
C THR A 624 -16.43 8.36 -16.14
N GLY A 625 -17.36 9.02 -16.84
CA GLY A 625 -17.06 9.72 -18.10
C GLY A 625 -16.05 10.86 -17.96
N GLN A 626 -15.68 11.22 -16.72
CA GLN A 626 -14.79 12.33 -16.39
C GLN A 626 -13.49 11.87 -15.76
N ASN A 627 -13.17 10.57 -15.83
CA ASN A 627 -11.78 10.17 -15.70
C ASN A 627 -10.99 10.95 -16.73
N TYR A 628 -9.91 11.62 -16.34
CA TYR A 628 -9.34 12.68 -17.17
C TYR A 628 -7.84 12.59 -17.32
N VAL A 629 -7.37 13.22 -18.40
CA VAL A 629 -5.97 13.54 -18.64
C VAL A 629 -5.85 15.03 -18.94
N LYS A 630 -4.77 15.65 -18.46
CA LYS A 630 -4.51 17.08 -18.65
C LYS A 630 -3.02 17.37 -18.57
N ASN A 631 -2.51 18.31 -19.35
CA ASN A 631 -1.12 18.76 -19.32
C ASN A 631 -0.09 17.62 -19.40
N VAL A 632 -0.45 16.47 -19.98
CA VAL A 632 0.48 15.33 -20.07
C VAL A 632 1.43 15.53 -21.25
N LYS A 633 2.64 15.01 -21.12
CA LYS A 633 3.62 15.00 -22.22
C LYS A 633 3.88 13.56 -22.63
N ILE A 634 3.46 13.19 -23.83
CA ILE A 634 3.77 11.89 -24.43
C ILE A 634 4.91 12.11 -25.41
N GLU A 635 6.08 11.56 -25.11
CA GLU A 635 7.25 11.79 -25.95
C GLU A 635 7.15 11.11 -27.32
N PRO A 636 7.87 11.61 -28.35
CA PRO A 636 7.87 11.00 -29.67
C PRO A 636 8.22 9.50 -29.63
N GLY A 637 7.54 8.70 -30.46
CA GLY A 637 7.75 7.24 -30.56
C GLY A 637 7.01 6.41 -29.50
N ASN A 638 6.23 7.04 -28.62
CA ASN A 638 5.39 6.36 -27.64
C ASN A 638 3.99 6.08 -28.21
N THR A 639 3.41 4.94 -27.86
CA THR A 639 1.97 4.70 -27.97
C THR A 639 1.28 5.49 -26.87
N ALA A 640 0.42 6.43 -27.25
CA ALA A 640 -0.25 7.29 -26.29
C ALA A 640 -1.30 6.54 -25.47
N VAL A 641 -2.17 5.80 -26.14
CA VAL A 641 -3.31 5.11 -25.53
C VAL A 641 -3.36 3.68 -26.03
N THR A 642 -3.76 2.75 -25.18
CA THR A 642 -4.19 1.42 -25.60
C THR A 642 -5.51 1.04 -24.93
N TYR A 643 -6.44 0.57 -25.75
CA TYR A 643 -7.53 -0.28 -25.30
C TYR A 643 -7.36 -1.66 -25.91
N ASP A 644 -7.63 -2.70 -25.14
CA ASP A 644 -7.90 -4.03 -25.68
C ASP A 644 -9.29 -4.09 -26.32
N PRO A 645 -9.54 -5.00 -27.29
CA PRO A 645 -10.87 -5.23 -27.84
C PRO A 645 -11.88 -5.55 -26.73
N PRO A 646 -13.13 -5.04 -26.76
CA PRO A 646 -14.12 -5.33 -25.73
C PRO A 646 -14.21 -6.83 -25.43
N PRO A 647 -14.09 -7.25 -24.16
CA PRO A 647 -14.14 -8.65 -23.79
C PRO A 647 -15.54 -9.24 -24.01
N ASP A 648 -15.56 -10.43 -24.60
CA ASP A 648 -16.68 -11.34 -24.46
C ASP A 648 -16.94 -11.63 -22.96
N PRO A 649 -18.19 -11.93 -22.57
CA PRO A 649 -18.52 -12.21 -21.19
C PRO A 649 -17.75 -13.44 -20.68
N CYS A 650 -17.21 -13.31 -19.48
CA CYS A 650 -16.49 -14.36 -18.80
C CYS A 650 -17.08 -14.59 -17.41
N PHE A 651 -17.98 -15.57 -17.29
CA PHE A 651 -18.53 -15.95 -16.00
C PHE A 651 -17.47 -16.72 -15.19
N THR A 652 -16.99 -16.07 -14.14
CA THR A 652 -16.17 -16.68 -13.08
C THR A 652 -16.91 -17.84 -12.41
N ALA A 653 -16.22 -18.69 -11.63
CA ALA A 653 -16.86 -19.75 -10.84
C ALA A 653 -18.01 -19.26 -9.93
N SER A 654 -17.99 -17.98 -9.56
CA SER A 654 -19.07 -17.29 -8.84
C SER A 654 -20.26 -16.83 -9.70
N GLY A 655 -20.30 -17.16 -10.99
CA GLY A 655 -21.33 -16.73 -11.94
C GLY A 655 -21.31 -15.23 -12.28
N ARG A 656 -20.14 -14.58 -12.19
CA ARG A 656 -19.99 -13.12 -12.40
C ARG A 656 -19.12 -12.82 -13.60
N ASP A 657 -19.52 -11.85 -14.43
CA ASP A 657 -18.66 -11.27 -15.46
C ASP A 657 -17.86 -10.07 -14.91
N PRO A 658 -16.52 -10.07 -15.01
CA PRO A 658 -15.68 -9.05 -14.42
C PRO A 658 -15.39 -7.85 -15.33
N HIS A 659 -16.19 -7.57 -16.37
CA HIS A 659 -15.78 -6.67 -17.46
C HIS A 659 -16.73 -5.52 -17.80
N ASP A 660 -17.87 -5.41 -17.13
CA ASP A 660 -18.91 -4.40 -17.43
C ASP A 660 -18.37 -2.97 -17.49
N GLY A 661 -17.49 -2.62 -16.56
CA GLY A 661 -16.89 -1.29 -16.49
C GLY A 661 -16.05 -0.97 -17.72
N TYR A 662 -15.35 -1.97 -18.24
CA TYR A 662 -14.47 -1.85 -19.39
C TYR A 662 -15.23 -1.69 -20.72
N ARG A 663 -16.37 -2.39 -20.89
CA ARG A 663 -17.15 -2.34 -22.15
C ARG A 663 -17.66 -0.95 -22.49
N THR A 664 -17.79 -0.08 -21.49
CA THR A 664 -18.17 1.32 -21.67
C THR A 664 -17.06 2.28 -21.19
N ALA A 665 -15.80 1.88 -21.33
CA ALA A 665 -14.67 2.68 -20.91
C ALA A 665 -14.48 3.94 -21.77
N VAL A 666 -14.23 5.05 -21.08
CA VAL A 666 -13.99 6.36 -21.63
C VAL A 666 -13.12 7.16 -20.67
N PHE A 667 -12.25 8.01 -21.21
CA PHE A 667 -11.67 9.12 -20.46
C PHE A 667 -11.76 10.42 -21.26
N TYR A 668 -11.64 11.55 -20.56
CA TYR A 668 -11.76 12.91 -21.06
C TYR A 668 -10.39 13.59 -21.15
N ASP A 669 -10.01 14.03 -22.34
CA ASP A 669 -8.82 14.86 -22.56
C ASP A 669 -9.20 16.33 -22.41
N ALA A 670 -8.84 16.90 -21.26
CA ALA A 670 -9.33 18.20 -20.85
C ALA A 670 -8.75 19.34 -21.70
N ASP A 671 -7.51 19.20 -22.17
CA ASP A 671 -6.76 20.28 -22.83
C ASP A 671 -6.19 19.89 -24.20
N GLY A 672 -6.35 18.64 -24.63
CA GLY A 672 -5.88 18.16 -25.93
C GLY A 672 -4.46 17.61 -25.88
N SER A 673 -3.87 17.45 -24.70
CA SER A 673 -2.51 16.94 -24.52
C SER A 673 -2.32 15.51 -25.03
N VAL A 674 -3.40 14.74 -25.24
CA VAL A 674 -3.37 13.38 -25.81
C VAL A 674 -3.93 13.35 -27.23
N THR A 675 -5.09 13.95 -27.43
CA THR A 675 -5.89 13.87 -28.66
C THR A 675 -5.54 14.94 -29.68
N GLY A 676 -4.79 15.97 -29.30
CA GLY A 676 -4.44 17.13 -30.11
C GLY A 676 -5.53 18.21 -30.14
N SER A 677 -6.64 18.06 -29.40
CA SER A 677 -7.70 19.06 -29.30
C SER A 677 -8.41 18.97 -27.94
N ALA A 678 -8.60 20.11 -27.30
CA ALA A 678 -9.24 20.15 -25.98
C ALA A 678 -10.70 19.65 -26.01
N GLY A 679 -11.13 19.05 -24.90
CA GLY A 679 -12.51 18.66 -24.66
C GLY A 679 -12.97 17.45 -25.46
N LYS A 680 -12.05 16.57 -25.87
CA LYS A 680 -12.36 15.31 -26.55
C LYS A 680 -12.41 14.16 -25.55
N SER A 681 -13.17 13.13 -25.88
CA SER A 681 -13.18 11.87 -25.14
C SER A 681 -12.52 10.77 -25.97
N VAL A 682 -11.71 9.95 -25.32
CA VAL A 682 -11.17 8.72 -25.90
C VAL A 682 -11.99 7.55 -25.38
N VAL A 683 -12.52 6.74 -26.29
CA VAL A 683 -13.47 5.66 -25.98
C VAL A 683 -12.98 4.33 -26.52
N VAL A 684 -13.30 3.26 -25.79
CA VAL A 684 -13.12 1.88 -26.28
C VAL A 684 -13.91 1.67 -27.57
N ASP A 685 -13.39 0.82 -28.47
CA ASP A 685 -14.06 0.46 -29.72
C ASP A 685 -15.33 -0.37 -29.47
N ASN A 686 -16.42 0.32 -29.13
CA ASN A 686 -17.75 -0.24 -28.92
C ASN A 686 -18.77 0.63 -29.67
N PRO A 687 -19.43 0.12 -30.73
CA PRO A 687 -20.41 0.88 -31.52
C PRO A 687 -21.51 1.60 -30.73
N PHE A 688 -21.84 1.10 -29.54
CA PHE A 688 -22.77 1.76 -28.61
C PHE A 688 -22.33 3.16 -28.18
N LEU A 689 -21.02 3.40 -28.10
CA LEU A 689 -20.41 4.67 -27.70
C LEU A 689 -20.05 5.58 -28.87
N LEU A 690 -20.20 5.09 -30.11
CA LEU A 690 -19.66 5.75 -31.30
C LEU A 690 -20.75 6.39 -32.14
N THR A 691 -20.38 7.42 -32.88
CA THR A 691 -21.22 8.09 -33.88
C THR A 691 -20.36 8.34 -35.13
N PRO A 692 -20.95 8.68 -36.28
CA PRO A 692 -20.18 8.92 -37.51
C PRO A 692 -19.12 10.02 -37.42
N ASP A 693 -19.24 10.96 -36.47
CA ASP A 693 -18.27 12.04 -36.23
C ASP A 693 -17.12 11.64 -35.29
N CYS A 694 -17.12 10.42 -34.72
CA CYS A 694 -15.98 9.89 -33.99
C CYS A 694 -14.86 9.47 -34.95
N THR A 695 -13.62 9.83 -34.63
CA THR A 695 -12.45 9.48 -35.43
C THR A 695 -11.78 8.23 -34.87
N ALA A 696 -11.67 7.18 -35.67
CA ALA A 696 -10.96 5.96 -35.29
C ALA A 696 -9.45 6.18 -35.17
N ARG A 697 -8.83 5.59 -34.15
CA ARG A 697 -7.38 5.54 -33.93
C ARG A 697 -6.94 4.08 -33.82
N ALA A 698 -6.66 3.48 -34.98
CA ALA A 698 -6.27 2.07 -35.07
C ALA A 698 -4.99 1.76 -34.29
N ASP A 699 -4.08 2.74 -34.19
CA ASP A 699 -2.86 2.68 -33.38
C ASP A 699 -3.15 2.57 -31.87
N TRP A 700 -4.33 3.01 -31.42
CA TRP A 700 -4.77 2.96 -30.01
C TRP A 700 -5.80 1.87 -29.74
N ASN A 701 -6.37 1.28 -30.80
CA ASN A 701 -7.58 0.45 -30.74
C ASN A 701 -8.72 1.18 -29.99
N ALA A 702 -8.88 2.46 -30.31
CA ALA A 702 -9.77 3.40 -29.63
C ALA A 702 -10.32 4.43 -30.61
N HIS A 703 -11.32 5.18 -30.17
CA HIS A 703 -11.90 6.28 -30.94
C HIS A 703 -11.79 7.59 -30.18
N VAL A 704 -11.60 8.69 -30.92
CA VAL A 704 -11.63 10.06 -30.39
C VAL A 704 -12.95 10.71 -30.79
N CYS A 705 -13.74 11.13 -29.81
CA CYS A 705 -15.08 11.67 -30.01
C CYS A 705 -15.20 13.08 -29.42
N GLY A 706 -16.03 13.94 -30.04
CA GLY A 706 -16.34 15.29 -29.55
C GLY A 706 -17.48 15.35 -28.52
N HIS A 707 -18.01 14.19 -28.13
CA HIS A 707 -19.15 14.06 -27.26
C HIS A 707 -18.77 14.17 -25.79
N LEU A 708 -19.71 14.67 -24.98
CA LEU A 708 -19.66 14.50 -23.54
C LEU A 708 -20.24 13.13 -23.19
N TYR A 709 -19.57 12.38 -22.33
CA TYR A 709 -20.08 11.10 -21.83
C TYR A 709 -20.47 11.24 -20.37
N GLY A 710 -21.67 10.81 -19.99
CA GLY A 710 -22.06 10.78 -18.58
C GLY A 710 -22.44 9.38 -18.12
N THR A 711 -22.50 9.20 -16.81
CA THR A 711 -22.78 7.89 -16.19
C THR A 711 -24.28 7.75 -15.96
N LEU A 712 -24.91 6.81 -16.66
CA LEU A 712 -26.23 6.29 -16.30
C LEU A 712 -26.05 5.26 -15.19
N SER A 713 -26.84 5.39 -14.13
CA SER A 713 -27.00 4.36 -13.09
C SER A 713 -28.44 3.84 -13.06
N ILE A 714 -28.61 2.54 -12.93
CA ILE A 714 -29.93 1.90 -12.74
C ILE A 714 -29.83 0.95 -11.54
N SER A 715 -30.68 1.15 -10.53
CA SER A 715 -30.84 0.22 -9.41
C SER A 715 -32.29 -0.28 -9.28
N ASN A 716 -32.44 -1.55 -8.91
CA ASN A 716 -33.69 -2.06 -8.34
C ASN A 716 -33.69 -1.79 -6.82
N ASP A 717 -34.54 -0.88 -6.39
CA ASP A 717 -34.63 -0.40 -5.00
C ASP A 717 -35.86 -1.00 -4.27
N GLU A 718 -36.46 -2.07 -4.80
CA GLU A 718 -37.47 -2.85 -4.08
C GLU A 718 -36.89 -3.40 -2.76
N PRO A 719 -37.71 -3.60 -1.71
CA PRO A 719 -37.26 -4.19 -0.45
C PRO A 719 -36.60 -5.57 -0.60
N SER A 720 -37.06 -6.36 -1.57
CA SER A 720 -36.52 -7.66 -1.96
C SER A 720 -36.21 -7.65 -3.46
N PRO A 721 -35.14 -6.97 -3.89
CA PRO A 721 -34.95 -6.63 -5.28
C PRO A 721 -34.59 -7.86 -6.11
N LYS A 722 -35.37 -8.13 -7.15
CA LYS A 722 -35.01 -9.14 -8.15
C LYS A 722 -33.84 -8.64 -9.02
N PRO A 723 -32.89 -9.51 -9.39
CA PRO A 723 -31.79 -9.18 -10.31
C PRO A 723 -32.29 -8.62 -11.64
N LEU A 724 -31.74 -7.49 -12.10
CA LEU A 724 -32.04 -6.92 -13.42
C LEU A 724 -31.30 -7.67 -14.56
N ALA A 725 -30.22 -8.38 -14.23
CA ALA A 725 -29.53 -9.33 -15.09
C ALA A 725 -29.27 -10.65 -14.34
N GLY A 726 -29.08 -11.75 -15.08
CA GLY A 726 -28.73 -13.06 -14.55
C GLY A 726 -27.23 -13.34 -14.59
N ASN A 727 -26.87 -14.61 -14.47
CA ASN A 727 -25.48 -15.09 -14.43
C ASN A 727 -25.09 -15.89 -15.69
N ASP A 728 -25.80 -15.67 -16.80
CA ASP A 728 -25.56 -16.34 -18.08
C ASP A 728 -25.63 -15.35 -19.26
N LEU A 729 -25.25 -15.83 -20.44
CA LEU A 729 -25.21 -15.00 -21.66
C LEU A 729 -26.58 -14.49 -22.14
N SER A 730 -27.68 -15.18 -21.80
CA SER A 730 -29.03 -14.84 -22.28
C SER A 730 -29.77 -13.84 -21.39
N SER A 731 -29.24 -13.61 -20.18
CA SER A 731 -29.87 -12.86 -19.12
C SER A 731 -29.26 -11.48 -18.86
N ALA A 732 -28.59 -10.87 -19.84
CA ALA A 732 -27.98 -9.55 -19.69
C ALA A 732 -29.02 -8.42 -19.55
N LEU A 733 -28.65 -7.35 -18.84
CA LEU A 733 -29.25 -6.04 -19.06
C LEU A 733 -28.67 -5.49 -20.36
N THR A 734 -29.53 -5.21 -21.34
CA THR A 734 -29.14 -4.62 -22.62
C THR A 734 -29.58 -3.17 -22.68
N LEU A 735 -28.65 -2.28 -23.01
CA LEU A 735 -28.97 -0.90 -23.39
C LEU A 735 -28.84 -0.78 -24.90
N THR A 736 -29.90 -0.35 -25.57
CA THR A 736 -29.92 -0.13 -27.01
C THR A 736 -30.12 1.35 -27.27
N ARG A 737 -29.18 1.97 -27.98
CA ARG A 737 -29.33 3.32 -28.49
C ARG A 737 -30.18 3.27 -29.76
N ASP A 738 -31.04 4.26 -29.94
CA ASP A 738 -31.74 4.49 -31.20
C ASP A 738 -30.78 4.47 -32.41
N GLY A 739 -31.25 3.85 -33.50
CA GLY A 739 -30.42 3.48 -34.65
C GLY A 739 -29.81 2.07 -34.56
N GLY A 740 -29.91 1.37 -33.42
CA GLY A 740 -29.62 -0.06 -33.29
C GLY A 740 -28.41 -0.50 -32.46
N PRO A 741 -27.34 0.30 -32.27
CA PRO A 741 -26.19 -0.12 -31.45
C PRO A 741 -26.58 -0.43 -30.00
N SER A 742 -26.04 -1.50 -29.44
CA SER A 742 -26.35 -1.94 -28.09
C SER A 742 -25.11 -2.41 -27.31
N THR A 743 -25.23 -2.39 -25.98
CA THR A 743 -24.25 -2.99 -25.07
C THR A 743 -24.96 -3.86 -24.04
N ARG A 744 -24.30 -4.95 -23.64
CA ARG A 744 -24.80 -5.91 -22.65
C ARG A 744 -24.00 -5.82 -21.36
N LEU A 745 -24.70 -5.88 -20.23
CA LEU A 745 -24.17 -5.71 -18.88
C LEU A 745 -24.76 -6.77 -17.93
N TRP A 746 -23.98 -7.20 -16.95
CA TRP A 746 -24.31 -8.23 -15.96
C TRP A 746 -24.22 -7.76 -14.50
N GLY A 747 -23.83 -6.50 -14.27
CA GLY A 747 -23.91 -5.82 -12.99
C GLY A 747 -22.55 -5.46 -12.42
N MET A 748 -22.56 -4.63 -11.38
CA MET A 748 -21.36 -4.40 -10.58
C MET A 748 -20.95 -5.67 -9.84
N PRO A 749 -19.67 -5.80 -9.42
CA PRO A 749 -19.24 -6.97 -8.67
C PRO A 749 -20.13 -7.19 -7.45
N ASN A 750 -20.72 -8.39 -7.35
CA ASN A 750 -21.63 -8.80 -6.26
C ASN A 750 -23.02 -8.13 -6.24
N ALA A 751 -23.41 -7.41 -7.29
CA ALA A 751 -24.71 -6.74 -7.35
C ALA A 751 -25.36 -6.85 -8.74
N PHE A 752 -26.27 -7.82 -8.90
CA PHE A 752 -27.09 -7.98 -10.11
C PHE A 752 -28.31 -7.04 -10.15
N THR A 753 -28.44 -6.15 -9.16
CA THR A 753 -29.52 -5.18 -9.02
C THR A 753 -29.04 -3.76 -9.27
N TYR A 754 -27.74 -3.55 -9.57
CA TYR A 754 -27.15 -2.24 -9.83
C TYR A 754 -26.19 -2.25 -11.02
N PHE A 755 -26.35 -1.27 -11.91
CA PHE A 755 -25.60 -1.15 -13.15
C PHE A 755 -25.18 0.29 -13.38
N GLU A 756 -23.98 0.45 -13.94
CA GLU A 756 -23.52 1.72 -14.48
C GLU A 756 -23.00 1.55 -15.90
N ALA A 757 -23.34 2.51 -16.76
CA ALA A 757 -22.88 2.56 -18.14
C ALA A 757 -22.56 4.00 -18.52
N ARG A 758 -21.52 4.20 -19.34
CA ARG A 758 -21.31 5.51 -19.97
C ARG A 758 -22.11 5.63 -21.24
N LEU A 759 -22.78 6.78 -21.37
CA LEU A 759 -23.64 7.14 -22.49
C LEU A 759 -23.19 8.46 -23.08
N ILE A 760 -23.47 8.67 -24.37
CA ILE A 760 -23.35 10.00 -24.98
C ILE A 760 -24.42 10.88 -24.37
N ALA A 761 -23.99 12.02 -23.81
CA ALA A 761 -24.89 13.03 -23.29
C ALA A 761 -25.41 13.90 -24.45
N ASN A 762 -26.74 13.93 -24.59
CA ASN A 762 -27.38 14.86 -25.51
C ASN A 762 -27.18 16.29 -25.01
N ARG A 763 -27.11 17.24 -25.95
CA ARG A 763 -27.01 18.67 -25.65
C ARG A 763 -28.34 19.39 -25.95
N PRO A 764 -28.61 20.54 -25.32
CA PRO A 764 -29.73 21.39 -25.71
C PRO A 764 -29.67 21.73 -27.20
N GLY A 765 -30.81 21.62 -27.90
CA GLY A 765 -30.90 21.92 -29.34
C GLY A 765 -30.39 20.81 -30.28
N THR A 766 -30.06 19.62 -29.77
CA THR A 766 -29.75 18.46 -30.62
C THR A 766 -30.99 18.09 -31.44
N ALA A 767 -30.89 18.09 -32.78
CA ALA A 767 -32.02 17.85 -33.67
C ALA A 767 -32.64 16.44 -33.50
N HIS A 768 -31.79 15.45 -33.22
CA HIS A 768 -32.19 14.06 -32.97
C HIS A 768 -31.48 13.55 -31.71
N PRO A 769 -32.03 13.81 -30.51
CA PRO A 769 -31.42 13.36 -29.28
C PRO A 769 -31.51 11.84 -29.17
N PHE A 770 -30.42 11.20 -28.75
CA PHE A 770 -30.38 9.75 -28.58
C PHE A 770 -31.34 9.29 -27.48
N THR A 771 -32.03 8.17 -27.72
CA THR A 771 -32.81 7.41 -26.74
C THR A 771 -32.10 6.11 -26.42
N TYR A 772 -31.95 5.83 -25.13
CA TYR A 772 -31.39 4.57 -24.63
C TYR A 772 -32.49 3.69 -24.05
N THR A 773 -32.87 2.64 -24.77
CA THR A 773 -33.87 1.67 -24.35
C THR A 773 -33.23 0.56 -23.54
N ALA A 774 -33.70 0.35 -22.31
CA ALA A 774 -33.26 -0.74 -21.46
C ALA A 774 -34.12 -1.99 -21.67
N ALA A 775 -33.48 -3.15 -21.76
CA ALA A 775 -34.12 -4.45 -21.69
C ALA A 775 -33.45 -5.27 -20.57
N PHE A 776 -34.24 -5.72 -19.60
CA PHE A 776 -33.75 -6.47 -18.43
C PHE A 776 -33.85 -7.98 -18.69
N GLY A 777 -32.81 -8.74 -18.30
CA GLY A 777 -32.70 -10.15 -18.63
C GLY A 777 -33.47 -11.10 -17.70
N THR A 778 -33.48 -10.85 -16.39
CA THR A 778 -34.12 -11.73 -15.38
C THR A 778 -35.29 -11.11 -14.63
N ALA A 779 -35.24 -9.80 -14.35
CA ALA A 779 -36.35 -9.05 -13.75
C ALA A 779 -36.97 -8.15 -14.81
N ASN A 780 -37.91 -8.71 -15.56
CA ASN A 780 -38.78 -7.92 -16.42
C ASN A 780 -39.69 -7.07 -15.52
N ARG A 781 -39.56 -5.73 -15.59
CA ARG A 781 -40.47 -4.74 -14.98
C ARG A 781 -40.47 -4.73 -13.43
N SER A 782 -39.42 -4.17 -12.83
CA SER A 782 -39.37 -3.93 -11.37
C SER A 782 -40.44 -2.94 -10.91
N ALA A 783 -40.96 -3.15 -9.69
CA ALA A 783 -41.95 -2.26 -9.08
C ALA A 783 -41.35 -0.94 -8.57
N LYS A 784 -40.02 -0.87 -8.40
CA LYS A 784 -39.31 0.30 -7.90
C LYS A 784 -37.89 0.37 -8.48
N LEU A 785 -37.72 1.20 -9.49
CA LEU A 785 -36.41 1.51 -10.08
C LEU A 785 -35.93 2.88 -9.61
N ARG A 786 -34.63 3.00 -9.38
CA ARG A 786 -33.95 4.29 -9.31
C ARG A 786 -33.00 4.42 -10.49
N VAL A 787 -33.09 5.56 -11.16
CA VAL A 787 -32.40 5.84 -12.41
C VAL A 787 -31.68 7.16 -12.27
N GLY A 788 -30.36 7.15 -12.40
CA GLY A 788 -29.50 8.31 -12.18
C GLY A 788 -28.72 8.70 -13.42
N TYR A 789 -28.51 9.99 -13.61
CA TYR A 789 -27.55 10.54 -14.56
C TYR A 789 -26.53 11.39 -13.80
N ASN A 790 -25.24 11.07 -13.96
CA ASN A 790 -24.18 11.63 -13.13
C ASN A 790 -23.03 12.17 -13.99
N LEU A 791 -22.51 13.32 -13.59
CA LEU A 791 -21.24 13.89 -14.06
C LEU A 791 -20.36 14.27 -12.86
N ARG A 792 -19.04 14.20 -13.06
CA ARG A 792 -18.06 14.65 -12.06
C ARG A 792 -17.36 15.94 -12.52
N ALA A 793 -17.02 16.80 -11.57
CA ALA A 793 -16.16 17.95 -11.84
C ALA A 793 -14.69 17.49 -11.88
N LEU A 794 -13.87 18.15 -12.69
CA LEU A 794 -12.42 18.03 -12.70
C LEU A 794 -11.81 18.47 -11.34
N PRO A 795 -10.50 18.21 -11.09
CA PRO A 795 -9.87 18.56 -9.81
C PRO A 795 -9.88 20.05 -9.48
N ASP A 796 -9.97 20.93 -10.47
CA ASP A 796 -10.13 22.38 -10.27
C ASP A 796 -11.56 22.80 -9.91
N GLY A 797 -12.50 21.85 -9.89
CA GLY A 797 -13.91 22.09 -9.59
C GLY A 797 -14.75 22.47 -10.80
N THR A 798 -14.16 22.54 -11.99
CA THR A 798 -14.88 22.82 -13.24
C THR A 798 -15.51 21.55 -13.81
N PHE A 799 -16.65 21.68 -14.48
CA PHE A 799 -17.23 20.58 -15.26
C PHE A 799 -16.79 20.67 -16.72
N PRO A 800 -16.70 19.54 -17.44
CA PRO A 800 -16.47 19.54 -18.88
C PRO A 800 -17.45 20.47 -19.63
N GLN A 801 -16.99 21.08 -20.72
CA GLN A 801 -17.81 21.98 -21.51
C GLN A 801 -19.07 21.27 -22.02
N GLY A 802 -20.23 21.96 -21.91
CA GLY A 802 -21.52 21.40 -22.33
C GLY A 802 -22.17 20.47 -21.31
N SER A 803 -21.65 20.40 -20.08
CA SER A 803 -22.33 19.70 -18.96
C SER A 803 -23.63 20.39 -18.54
N ALA A 804 -23.67 21.73 -18.58
CA ALA A 804 -24.88 22.47 -18.26
C ALA A 804 -25.93 22.27 -19.36
N GLY A 805 -27.12 21.80 -18.99
CA GLY A 805 -28.19 21.46 -19.91
C GLY A 805 -28.01 20.10 -20.60
N SER A 806 -26.93 19.36 -20.32
CA SER A 806 -26.78 18.01 -20.88
C SER A 806 -27.83 17.07 -20.31
N PHE A 807 -28.24 16.09 -21.11
CA PHE A 807 -29.23 15.13 -20.69
C PHE A 807 -29.03 13.75 -21.31
N VAL A 808 -29.58 12.74 -20.65
CA VAL A 808 -29.80 11.42 -21.25
C VAL A 808 -31.30 11.14 -21.28
N ARG A 809 -31.76 10.58 -22.40
CA ARG A 809 -33.13 10.10 -22.55
C ARG A 809 -33.13 8.58 -22.46
N VAL A 810 -33.86 8.04 -21.49
CA VAL A 810 -33.91 6.60 -21.24
C VAL A 810 -35.33 6.09 -21.33
N ALA A 811 -35.51 4.96 -22.01
CA ALA A 811 -36.78 4.24 -22.10
C ALA A 811 -36.69 2.97 -21.26
N LEU A 812 -37.58 2.84 -20.28
CA LEU A 812 -37.51 1.83 -19.24
C LEU A 812 -38.80 1.00 -19.23
N PRO A 813 -38.70 -0.34 -19.24
CA PRO A 813 -39.84 -1.20 -19.11
C PRO A 813 -40.35 -1.17 -17.66
N VAL A 814 -41.64 -0.94 -17.49
CA VAL A 814 -42.34 -0.87 -16.19
C VAL A 814 -43.50 -1.85 -16.16
N PRO A 815 -44.01 -2.23 -14.97
CA PRO A 815 -45.21 -3.06 -14.88
C PRO A 815 -46.41 -2.39 -15.55
N SER A 816 -47.34 -3.21 -16.03
CA SER A 816 -48.64 -2.72 -16.49
C SER A 816 -49.43 -2.13 -15.32
N GLY A 817 -50.25 -1.12 -15.60
CA GLY A 817 -50.99 -0.37 -14.56
C GLY A 817 -50.37 1.00 -14.28
N ASP A 818 -50.75 1.63 -13.17
CA ASP A 818 -50.33 2.98 -12.82
C ASP A 818 -48.84 3.07 -12.45
N VAL A 819 -48.23 4.20 -12.79
CA VAL A 819 -46.81 4.49 -12.50
C VAL A 819 -46.68 5.89 -11.94
N TRP A 820 -45.90 6.01 -10.88
CA TRP A 820 -45.58 7.24 -10.19
C TRP A 820 -44.09 7.50 -10.29
N ILE A 821 -43.73 8.69 -10.76
CA ILE A 821 -42.33 9.06 -11.03
C ILE A 821 -41.97 10.31 -10.24
N TYR A 822 -40.83 10.26 -9.56
CA TYR A 822 -40.36 11.30 -8.67
C TYR A 822 -38.94 11.71 -9.01
N ARG A 823 -38.66 13.01 -9.17
CA ARG A 823 -37.30 13.54 -9.41
C ARG A 823 -36.70 14.02 -8.09
N ASN A 824 -35.82 13.23 -7.47
CA ASN A 824 -34.77 13.65 -6.52
C ASN A 824 -34.08 12.39 -5.93
N TYR A 825 -33.02 12.60 -5.14
CA TYR A 825 -32.42 11.56 -4.28
C TYR A 825 -33.30 11.21 -3.06
N TYR A 826 -34.07 12.17 -2.53
CA TYR A 826 -35.02 11.95 -1.43
C TYR A 826 -36.47 11.94 -1.93
N PHE A 827 -37.20 10.87 -1.60
CA PHE A 827 -38.60 10.71 -1.96
C PHE A 827 -39.50 11.71 -1.19
N SER A 828 -40.36 12.43 -1.92
CA SER A 828 -41.43 13.24 -1.34
C SER A 828 -42.59 13.38 -2.32
N GLU A 829 -43.76 12.85 -1.94
CA GLU A 829 -44.98 12.92 -2.76
C GLU A 829 -45.46 14.35 -3.04
N LYS A 830 -45.18 15.29 -2.12
CA LYS A 830 -45.66 16.67 -2.19
C LYS A 830 -44.79 17.57 -3.07
N ASN A 831 -43.48 17.32 -3.10
CA ASN A 831 -42.52 18.28 -3.66
C ASN A 831 -41.82 17.79 -4.94
N ASN A 832 -41.78 16.47 -5.18
CA ASN A 832 -40.91 15.88 -6.21
C ASN A 832 -41.66 15.09 -7.29
N LYS A 833 -43.00 15.10 -7.28
CA LYS A 833 -43.84 14.37 -8.25
C LYS A 833 -43.71 14.97 -9.66
N THR A 834 -43.60 14.09 -10.65
CA THR A 834 -43.56 14.45 -12.07
C THR A 834 -44.93 14.27 -12.74
N THR A 835 -45.16 14.98 -13.84
CA THR A 835 -46.41 15.00 -14.60
C THR A 835 -46.25 14.26 -15.93
N ARG A 836 -47.26 13.47 -16.31
CA ARG A 836 -47.26 12.80 -17.62
C ARG A 836 -47.52 13.81 -18.73
N VAL A 837 -46.70 13.80 -19.78
CA VAL A 837 -46.93 14.52 -21.05
C VAL A 837 -47.49 13.58 -22.12
N ALA A 838 -48.12 14.15 -23.15
CA ALA A 838 -48.85 13.43 -24.19
C ALA A 838 -47.93 12.90 -25.30
N THR A 839 -46.78 13.54 -25.53
CA THR A 839 -45.85 13.16 -26.61
C THR A 839 -44.40 13.14 -26.15
N LEU A 840 -43.55 12.42 -26.88
CA LEU A 840 -42.11 12.43 -26.67
C LEU A 840 -41.50 13.83 -26.94
N ALA A 841 -42.07 14.58 -27.89
CA ALA A 841 -41.65 15.95 -28.19
C ALA A 841 -41.91 16.91 -27.01
N GLU A 842 -43.01 16.74 -26.29
CA GLU A 842 -43.29 17.49 -25.05
C GLU A 842 -42.29 17.15 -23.94
N LEU A 843 -41.85 15.88 -23.83
CA LEU A 843 -40.77 15.49 -22.91
C LEU A 843 -39.44 16.15 -23.29
N ASP A 844 -39.12 16.18 -24.58
CA ASP A 844 -37.88 16.80 -25.08
C ASP A 844 -37.89 18.32 -24.88
N ALA A 845 -39.05 18.97 -24.98
CA ALA A 845 -39.22 20.39 -24.73
C ALA A 845 -39.13 20.76 -23.24
N ASP A 846 -39.29 19.80 -22.32
CA ASP A 846 -39.25 20.09 -20.89
C ASP A 846 -37.85 20.51 -20.41
N THR A 847 -37.83 21.64 -19.71
CA THR A 847 -36.64 22.18 -19.04
C THR A 847 -36.74 22.08 -17.53
N THR A 848 -37.92 21.71 -17.00
CA THR A 848 -38.19 21.65 -15.57
C THR A 848 -37.70 20.35 -14.94
N GLY A 849 -37.50 19.29 -15.73
CA GLY A 849 -37.27 17.92 -15.28
C GLY A 849 -38.41 17.38 -14.43
N LYS A 850 -39.63 17.90 -14.60
CA LYS A 850 -40.80 17.49 -13.83
C LYS A 850 -41.82 16.78 -14.69
N VAL A 851 -41.44 16.30 -15.87
CA VAL A 851 -42.34 15.53 -16.73
C VAL A 851 -41.76 14.18 -17.14
N TYR A 852 -42.63 13.27 -17.54
CA TYR A 852 -42.28 12.00 -18.16
C TYR A 852 -43.24 11.69 -19.31
N TYR A 853 -42.78 10.94 -20.30
CA TYR A 853 -43.64 10.39 -21.35
C TYR A 853 -43.83 8.90 -21.11
N ARG A 854 -45.00 8.36 -21.48
CA ARG A 854 -45.29 6.94 -21.35
C ARG A 854 -46.08 6.44 -22.55
N GLU A 855 -45.60 5.34 -23.09
CA GLU A 855 -46.19 4.59 -24.20
C GLU A 855 -46.31 3.12 -23.79
N GLY A 856 -47.53 2.63 -23.61
CA GLY A 856 -47.78 1.29 -23.09
C GLY A 856 -47.08 1.04 -21.75
N ASP A 857 -46.28 -0.03 -21.71
CA ASP A 857 -45.49 -0.45 -20.55
C ASP A 857 -44.05 0.11 -20.56
N THR A 858 -43.81 1.20 -21.30
CA THR A 858 -42.51 1.87 -21.38
C THR A 858 -42.63 3.30 -20.88
N VAL A 859 -41.77 3.66 -19.93
CA VAL A 859 -41.62 5.03 -19.42
C VAL A 859 -40.37 5.64 -20.02
N TYR A 860 -40.51 6.85 -20.55
CA TYR A 860 -39.42 7.65 -21.06
C TYR A 860 -39.11 8.77 -20.06
N LEU A 861 -37.85 8.84 -19.64
CA LEU A 861 -37.34 9.86 -18.74
C LEU A 861 -36.28 10.70 -19.44
N LYS A 862 -36.30 12.00 -19.17
CA LYS A 862 -35.26 12.96 -19.57
C LYS A 862 -34.50 13.41 -18.33
N LEU A 863 -33.32 12.83 -18.12
CA LEU A 863 -32.46 13.16 -16.99
C LEU A 863 -31.54 14.30 -17.41
N SER A 864 -31.92 15.54 -17.07
CA SER A 864 -31.20 16.75 -17.46
C SER A 864 -30.50 17.41 -16.28
N LEU A 865 -29.22 17.76 -16.45
CA LEU A 865 -28.47 18.57 -15.49
C LEU A 865 -28.64 20.05 -15.80
N THR A 866 -29.02 20.84 -14.81
CA THR A 866 -29.12 22.30 -14.92
C THR A 866 -27.82 22.97 -14.48
N GLN A 867 -27.66 24.26 -14.78
CA GLN A 867 -26.51 25.03 -14.27
C GLN A 867 -26.45 25.01 -12.74
N ALA A 868 -27.60 25.17 -12.07
CA ALA A 868 -27.71 25.09 -10.61
C ALA A 868 -27.35 23.70 -10.04
N ASP A 869 -27.44 22.64 -10.85
CA ASP A 869 -27.01 21.31 -10.43
C ASP A 869 -25.48 21.19 -10.35
N LEU A 870 -24.75 22.03 -11.09
CA LEU A 870 -23.29 22.03 -11.19
C LEU A 870 -22.62 23.02 -10.23
N GLU A 871 -23.25 24.19 -10.00
CA GLU A 871 -22.66 25.30 -9.26
C GLU A 871 -22.19 24.91 -7.84
N GLY A 872 -20.89 25.12 -7.57
CA GLY A 872 -20.27 24.85 -6.27
C GLY A 872 -20.15 23.38 -5.90
N LYS A 873 -20.43 22.43 -6.82
CA LYS A 873 -20.41 20.99 -6.55
C LYS A 873 -19.24 20.29 -7.20
N ARG A 874 -18.73 19.25 -6.54
CA ARG A 874 -17.70 18.33 -7.08
C ARG A 874 -18.29 17.17 -7.91
N SER A 875 -19.60 17.00 -7.85
CA SER A 875 -20.35 16.04 -8.65
C SER A 875 -21.79 16.49 -8.75
N ALA A 876 -22.38 16.25 -9.91
CA ALA A 876 -23.78 16.56 -10.16
C ALA A 876 -24.51 15.28 -10.55
N SER A 877 -25.68 15.08 -9.96
CA SER A 877 -26.52 13.92 -10.18
C SER A 877 -27.98 14.31 -10.23
N VAL A 878 -28.71 13.69 -11.16
CA VAL A 878 -30.16 13.76 -11.23
C VAL A 878 -30.69 12.35 -11.14
N ASN A 879 -31.59 12.11 -10.20
CA ASN A 879 -32.16 10.80 -9.94
C ASN A 879 -33.67 10.84 -10.08
N TYR A 880 -34.22 9.80 -10.68
CA TYR A 880 -35.65 9.52 -10.75
C TYR A 880 -35.95 8.21 -10.04
N HIS A 881 -37.01 8.20 -9.24
CA HIS A 881 -37.64 6.98 -8.73
C HIS A 881 -38.86 6.68 -9.60
N VAL A 882 -38.94 5.46 -10.14
CA VAL A 882 -40.04 4.96 -10.96
C VAL A 882 -40.73 3.85 -10.17
N CYS A 883 -41.98 4.07 -9.78
CA CYS A 883 -42.67 3.24 -8.80
C CYS A 883 -44.06 2.84 -9.28
N THR A 884 -44.53 1.64 -8.91
CA THR A 884 -45.91 1.18 -9.18
C THR A 884 -46.86 1.41 -8.01
N THR A 885 -46.46 2.22 -7.04
CA THR A 885 -47.33 2.70 -5.96
C THR A 885 -47.07 4.18 -5.72
N LEU A 886 -48.10 4.90 -5.28
CA LEU A 886 -48.00 6.33 -4.96
C LEU A 886 -46.93 6.58 -3.89
N GLU A 887 -46.95 5.79 -2.81
CA GLU A 887 -46.03 5.97 -1.68
C GLU A 887 -44.58 5.62 -1.97
N CYS A 888 -44.29 4.97 -3.11
CA CYS A 888 -42.95 4.54 -3.52
C CYS A 888 -42.08 3.98 -2.38
N LYS A 889 -42.71 3.27 -1.43
CA LYS A 889 -42.06 2.72 -0.24
C LYS A 889 -41.03 1.68 -0.61
#